data_AF-A0A8D2MWB4-F1
#
_entry.id   AF-A0A8D2MWB4-F1
#
_cell.length_a   1.000
_cell.length_b   1.000
_cell.length_c   1.000
_cell.angle_alpha   90.00
_cell.angle_beta   90.00
_cell.angle_gamma   90.00
#
_symmetry.space_group_name_H-M   'P 1'
#
loop_
_entity.id
_entity.type
_entity.pdbx_description
1 polymer ?
#
loop_
_entity_poly.entity_id
_entity_poly.type
_entity_poly.pdbx_seq_one_letter_code
_entity_poly.pdbx_strand_id
1 'polypeptide(L)'
;VPHDQLEDMADRFNFVVSSSELHLLKMEFLELKYRLLSLLVFAESKLKSWIIKYGRRESVELLLQNYISVIENSKFFEQYEVTYQILKRAAEMYAKANGSVEEVENVMKFMSDTTAQWRNLSVEVRSVRSMLEEVIANWDRYSSTVAGLQAWLEDAEKMLNQPEHSKKDFFRHLPHWIQQHTAMNDAGNFLIETCDETISRDLKQQLLLLNGRWRELFMQVKQYARADELDKMRKEYVDGVAHLTAFIDGSNAKFSVPVEVSFHDVKMFVQDLEVSKLPAMEAQYKAVSRTVQLITKEVSQEEANEMLATLTRLKEQLGKVKEYSSALLYECQRLLSPLEELEKQITHFYESLEKVNEIISILDPEAQPTTVLKQKAQDLVAYQENCKKDVSLIERNSQSILQCVASTEVLKHFHQSTFQKKVTQVQIAFQNMVRKAGEWRKNIEANSRLMKKFEESRAELEKVIQIANCCLKEKGNPEELLRKHSEFFNQLDQRVLNAFLKACDELTDILPEQEQHSLQEAVRKLHRQWKDLQTEAPYHLIHLKIEVQKSKFLVTVEECKAELARQNKVLSREGNERMIKEHMLFFGDKGSYHLCEKRLQRMEELCQKLPVSDPVRGTLESSQRILKDLKSQIDSTYMKLTEHSDTWKGYRSRCHLHSYLGLAEPCISHGKSDAVILEIRKHIHKHGENHNWLKSRLVVLTSLCPDLEAKETEDELCKLSSDFKRLLDLLAEIENTLGAVGDCVQYKEEVKSAIEELINNSKEVQAEAEKILDTESLLQAQQLLLHHQQRTRRLRAKRQDVQKQISQAKRLQIEGGLPSTVREDLQKLEGTLENMQQTMEKREEQLQVTINKWEQFERDKETVVKYLNQASSVLERILNFSSLESLSSELDQTKELSKQTEAMAVQAENLVKNSSEIQLGSKNKQSLQHQAKSIQEQVKKMEVTLEEEYVLNKS
;
A
#
# COMPACT_ATOMS: atom_id res chain seq x y z
N VAL A 1 100.30 -104.50 -52.75
CA VAL A 1 100.91 -104.41 -51.42
C VAL A 1 100.23 -105.44 -50.52
N PRO A 2 100.96 -106.17 -49.66
CA PRO A 2 100.37 -107.12 -48.70
C PRO A 2 99.37 -106.42 -47.78
N HIS A 3 98.35 -107.14 -47.33
CA HIS A 3 97.25 -106.53 -46.58
C HIS A 3 97.71 -105.97 -45.23
N ASP A 4 98.51 -106.73 -44.49
CA ASP A 4 98.99 -106.37 -43.15
C ASP A 4 99.82 -105.07 -43.10
N GLN A 5 100.61 -104.79 -44.14
CA GLN A 5 101.39 -103.54 -44.20
C GLN A 5 100.53 -102.33 -44.61
N LEU A 6 99.49 -102.54 -45.42
CA LEU A 6 98.50 -101.48 -45.68
C LEU A 6 97.70 -101.19 -44.41
N GLU A 7 97.43 -102.19 -43.59
CA GLU A 7 96.72 -102.05 -42.30
C GLU A 7 97.58 -101.33 -41.25
N ASP A 8 98.86 -101.68 -41.06
CA ASP A 8 99.78 -100.94 -40.18
C ASP A 8 99.99 -99.48 -40.64
N MET A 9 100.15 -99.24 -41.95
CA MET A 9 100.23 -97.89 -42.47
C MET A 9 98.91 -97.13 -42.26
N ALA A 10 97.76 -97.78 -42.43
CA ALA A 10 96.46 -97.19 -42.14
C ALA A 10 96.30 -96.89 -40.65
N ASP A 11 96.71 -97.77 -39.75
CA ASP A 11 96.64 -97.59 -38.29
C ASP A 11 97.56 -96.46 -37.82
N ARG A 12 98.80 -96.39 -38.34
CA ARG A 12 99.71 -95.28 -38.05
C ARG A 12 99.22 -93.97 -38.65
N PHE A 13 98.69 -94.00 -39.87
CA PHE A 13 98.09 -92.81 -40.47
C PHE A 13 96.85 -92.38 -39.68
N ASN A 14 96.00 -93.30 -39.25
CA ASN A 14 94.85 -93.04 -38.39
C ASN A 14 95.27 -92.53 -37.01
N PHE A 15 96.35 -93.06 -36.43
CA PHE A 15 96.92 -92.56 -35.17
C PHE A 15 97.49 -91.15 -35.32
N VAL A 16 98.24 -90.87 -36.39
CA VAL A 16 98.74 -89.53 -36.67
C VAL A 16 97.60 -88.57 -36.96
N VAL A 17 96.61 -88.96 -37.77
CA VAL A 17 95.43 -88.14 -38.04
C VAL A 17 94.66 -87.87 -36.75
N SER A 18 94.41 -88.88 -35.91
CA SER A 18 93.70 -88.71 -34.63
C SER A 18 94.49 -87.98 -33.54
N SER A 19 95.83 -88.04 -33.55
CA SER A 19 96.69 -87.34 -32.58
C SER A 19 97.20 -85.98 -33.07
N SER A 20 97.11 -85.67 -34.37
CA SER A 20 97.59 -84.42 -34.95
C SER A 20 96.80 -83.21 -34.45
N GLU A 21 95.47 -83.34 -34.34
CA GLU A 21 94.59 -82.30 -33.80
C GLU A 21 94.94 -81.98 -32.34
N LEU A 22 95.22 -83.02 -31.54
CA LEU A 22 95.64 -82.84 -30.14
C LEU A 22 96.99 -82.15 -30.01
N HIS A 23 97.97 -82.51 -30.85
CA HIS A 23 99.28 -81.86 -30.85
C HIS A 23 99.20 -80.39 -31.29
N LEU A 24 98.35 -80.07 -32.28
CA LEU A 24 98.13 -78.69 -32.70
C LEU A 24 97.55 -77.84 -31.56
N LEU A 25 96.50 -78.34 -30.89
CA LEU A 25 95.90 -77.68 -29.73
C LEU A 25 96.90 -77.47 -28.59
N LYS A 26 97.79 -78.46 -28.34
CA LYS A 26 98.86 -78.36 -27.35
C LYS A 26 99.87 -77.26 -27.71
N MET A 27 100.27 -77.17 -28.99
CA MET A 27 101.24 -76.16 -29.45
C MET A 27 100.65 -74.74 -29.40
N GLU A 28 99.39 -74.57 -29.81
CA GLU A 28 98.66 -73.31 -29.68
C GLU A 28 98.57 -72.86 -28.22
N PHE A 29 98.23 -73.77 -27.31
CA PHE A 29 98.23 -73.48 -25.87
C PHE A 29 99.62 -73.07 -25.35
N LEU A 30 100.69 -73.77 -25.75
CA LEU A 30 102.04 -73.47 -25.27
C LEU A 30 102.57 -72.12 -25.79
N GLU A 31 102.33 -71.77 -27.05
CA GLU A 31 102.69 -70.44 -27.60
C GLU A 31 102.03 -69.33 -26.79
N LEU A 32 100.71 -69.44 -26.60
CA LEU A 32 99.92 -68.46 -25.87
C LEU A 32 100.32 -68.39 -24.39
N LYS A 33 100.67 -69.54 -23.78
CA LYS A 33 101.18 -69.63 -22.41
C LYS A 33 102.45 -68.81 -22.24
N TYR A 34 103.46 -69.01 -23.10
CA TYR A 34 104.72 -68.28 -22.99
C TYR A 34 104.58 -66.81 -23.38
N ARG A 35 103.71 -66.50 -24.33
CA ARG A 35 103.39 -65.10 -24.69
C ARG A 35 102.78 -64.34 -23.52
N LEU A 36 101.83 -64.95 -22.80
CA LEU A 36 101.22 -64.34 -21.62
C LEU A 36 102.23 -64.18 -20.48
N LEU A 37 103.08 -65.18 -20.23
CA LEU A 37 104.16 -65.09 -19.23
C LEU A 37 105.15 -63.97 -19.54
N SER A 38 105.49 -63.75 -20.82
CA SER A 38 106.36 -62.63 -21.24
C SER A 38 105.76 -61.27 -20.88
N LEU A 39 104.44 -61.10 -21.07
CA LEU A 39 103.74 -59.89 -20.65
C LEU A 39 103.80 -59.69 -19.13
N LEU A 40 103.59 -60.75 -18.34
CA LEU A 40 103.68 -60.66 -16.86
C LEU A 40 105.07 -60.24 -16.39
N VAL A 41 106.12 -60.90 -16.89
CA VAL A 41 107.52 -60.56 -16.53
C VAL A 41 107.87 -59.13 -16.94
N PHE A 42 107.39 -58.67 -18.10
CA PHE A 42 107.59 -57.29 -18.53
C PHE A 42 106.92 -56.29 -17.58
N ALA A 43 105.67 -56.53 -17.20
CA ALA A 43 104.96 -55.68 -16.23
C ALA A 43 105.65 -55.68 -14.86
N GLU A 44 106.10 -56.83 -14.35
CA GLU A 44 106.84 -56.91 -13.09
C GLU A 44 108.16 -56.12 -13.13
N SER A 45 108.89 -56.21 -14.24
CA SER A 45 110.13 -55.45 -14.42
C SER A 45 109.88 -53.94 -14.43
N LYS A 46 108.82 -53.50 -15.13
CA LYS A 46 108.44 -52.08 -15.19
C LYS A 46 107.93 -51.56 -13.86
N LEU A 47 107.11 -52.34 -13.16
CA LEU A 47 106.61 -52.01 -11.84
C LEU A 47 107.76 -51.74 -10.85
N LYS A 48 108.78 -52.60 -10.83
CA LYS A 48 109.99 -52.41 -10.00
C LYS A 48 110.74 -51.12 -10.32
N SER A 49 110.67 -50.64 -11.57
CA SER A 49 111.31 -49.36 -11.95
C SER A 49 110.51 -48.13 -11.56
N TRP A 50 109.20 -48.26 -11.33
CA TRP A 50 108.34 -47.14 -10.93
C TRP A 50 108.16 -47.04 -9.42
N ILE A 51 108.15 -48.15 -8.68
CA ILE A 51 108.07 -48.18 -7.21
C ILE A 51 109.47 -48.08 -6.61
N ILE A 52 110.15 -46.98 -6.92
CA ILE A 52 111.41 -46.59 -6.26
C ILE A 52 111.14 -45.45 -5.28
N LYS A 53 112.11 -45.14 -4.42
CA LYS A 53 112.09 -43.86 -3.70
C LYS A 53 112.23 -42.72 -4.70
N TYR A 54 111.38 -41.71 -4.56
CA TYR A 54 111.18 -40.71 -5.60
C TYR A 54 112.23 -39.58 -5.54
N GLY A 55 112.55 -39.04 -6.72
CA GLY A 55 113.44 -37.90 -6.87
C GLY A 55 112.72 -36.55 -6.71
N ARG A 56 113.32 -35.50 -7.27
CA ARG A 56 112.69 -34.18 -7.39
C ARG A 56 111.48 -34.25 -8.34
N ARG A 57 110.60 -33.25 -8.29
CA ARG A 57 109.37 -33.15 -9.09
C ARG A 57 109.57 -33.57 -10.55
N GLU A 58 110.60 -33.04 -11.22
CA GLU A 58 110.89 -33.31 -12.63
C GLU A 58 111.24 -34.78 -12.89
N SER A 59 111.93 -35.43 -11.94
CA SER A 59 112.29 -36.85 -12.05
C SER A 59 111.07 -37.76 -11.86
N VAL A 60 110.15 -37.39 -10.97
CA VAL A 60 108.89 -38.12 -10.75
C VAL A 60 107.96 -37.98 -11.95
N GLU A 61 107.93 -36.79 -12.56
CA GLU A 61 107.17 -36.54 -13.78
C GLU A 61 107.66 -37.39 -14.95
N LEU A 62 108.97 -37.58 -15.10
CA LEU A 62 109.54 -38.51 -16.08
C LEU A 62 109.13 -39.96 -15.83
N LEU A 63 109.03 -40.40 -14.57
CA LEU A 63 108.52 -41.74 -14.23
C LEU A 63 107.03 -41.88 -14.59
N LEU A 64 106.22 -40.84 -14.34
CA LEU A 64 104.81 -40.83 -14.71
C LEU A 64 104.61 -40.86 -16.22
N GLN A 65 105.40 -40.09 -16.98
CA GLN A 65 105.38 -40.15 -18.44
C GLN A 65 105.79 -41.54 -18.96
N ASN A 66 106.80 -42.17 -18.32
CA ASN A 66 107.19 -43.53 -18.65
C ASN A 66 106.06 -44.53 -18.39
N TYR A 67 105.37 -44.40 -17.25
CA TYR A 67 104.20 -45.19 -16.91
C TYR A 67 103.10 -45.08 -17.97
N ILE A 68 102.68 -43.84 -18.29
CA ILE A 68 101.63 -43.57 -19.27
C ILE A 68 102.01 -44.16 -20.63
N SER A 69 103.27 -43.97 -21.07
CA SER A 69 103.75 -44.53 -22.34
C SER A 69 103.68 -46.06 -22.38
N VAL A 70 104.04 -46.74 -21.29
CA VAL A 70 104.11 -48.20 -21.25
C VAL A 70 102.74 -48.83 -21.01
N ILE A 71 101.89 -48.24 -20.18
CA ILE A 71 100.62 -48.84 -19.77
C ILE A 71 99.47 -48.36 -20.64
N GLU A 72 99.33 -47.04 -20.80
CA GLU A 72 98.17 -46.42 -21.45
C GLU A 72 98.36 -46.36 -22.96
N ASN A 73 99.48 -45.81 -23.44
CA ASN A 73 99.71 -45.65 -24.88
C ASN A 73 99.91 -47.00 -25.59
N SER A 74 100.56 -47.97 -24.94
CA SER A 74 100.70 -49.32 -25.50
C SER A 74 99.45 -50.18 -25.31
N LYS A 75 98.46 -49.70 -24.53
CA LYS A 75 97.26 -50.44 -24.12
C LYS A 75 97.59 -51.81 -23.50
N PHE A 76 98.58 -51.83 -22.61
CA PHE A 76 99.16 -53.05 -22.06
C PHE A 76 98.11 -53.99 -21.42
N PHE A 77 97.17 -53.44 -20.66
CA PHE A 77 96.08 -54.23 -20.03
C PHE A 77 95.18 -54.90 -21.06
N GLU A 78 94.86 -54.23 -22.18
CA GLU A 78 94.07 -54.81 -23.27
C GLU A 78 94.86 -55.94 -23.97
N GLN A 79 96.16 -55.73 -24.22
CA GLN A 79 97.01 -56.76 -24.81
C GLN A 79 97.09 -58.01 -23.95
N TYR A 80 97.22 -57.85 -22.63
CA TYR A 80 97.18 -58.97 -21.68
C TYR A 80 95.83 -59.67 -21.71
N GLU A 81 94.72 -58.94 -21.60
CA GLU A 81 93.38 -59.53 -21.51
C GLU A 81 93.01 -60.28 -22.80
N VAL A 82 93.30 -59.72 -23.97
CA VAL A 82 93.09 -60.39 -25.26
C VAL A 82 93.92 -61.68 -25.33
N THR A 83 95.19 -61.63 -24.96
CA THR A 83 96.06 -62.81 -24.96
C THR A 83 95.54 -63.88 -23.98
N TYR A 84 95.09 -63.47 -22.78
CA TYR A 84 94.52 -64.36 -21.77
C TYR A 84 93.22 -65.01 -22.23
N GLN A 85 92.31 -64.28 -22.89
CA GLN A 85 91.05 -64.84 -23.39
C GLN A 85 91.27 -65.86 -24.51
N ILE A 86 92.22 -65.59 -25.43
CA ILE A 86 92.60 -66.54 -26.47
C ILE A 86 93.24 -67.78 -25.82
N LEU A 87 94.16 -67.58 -24.87
CA LEU A 87 94.78 -68.67 -24.10
C LEU A 87 93.76 -69.52 -23.36
N LYS A 88 92.75 -68.90 -22.73
CA LYS A 88 91.69 -69.60 -22.01
C LYS A 88 90.90 -70.51 -22.95
N ARG A 89 90.52 -70.01 -24.13
CA ARG A 89 89.83 -70.83 -25.14
C ARG A 89 90.73 -71.97 -25.64
N ALA A 90 92.00 -71.69 -25.94
CA ALA A 90 92.96 -72.71 -26.34
C ALA A 90 93.16 -73.77 -25.25
N ALA A 91 93.25 -73.35 -23.98
CA ALA A 91 93.35 -74.23 -22.82
C ALA A 91 92.10 -75.10 -22.63
N GLU A 92 90.90 -74.54 -22.78
CA GLU A 92 89.63 -75.28 -22.71
C GLU A 92 89.48 -76.28 -23.85
N MET A 93 89.87 -75.91 -25.08
CA MET A 93 89.85 -76.82 -26.23
C MET A 93 90.85 -77.96 -26.04
N TYR A 94 92.09 -77.64 -25.62
CA TYR A 94 93.12 -78.63 -25.34
C TYR A 94 92.72 -79.57 -24.19
N ALA A 95 92.10 -79.04 -23.13
CA ALA A 95 91.64 -79.84 -22.00
C ALA A 95 90.47 -80.79 -22.35
N LYS A 96 89.60 -80.41 -23.29
CA LYS A 96 88.46 -81.24 -23.73
C LYS A 96 88.85 -82.31 -24.75
N ALA A 97 89.94 -82.10 -25.49
CA ALA A 97 90.38 -83.02 -26.54
C ALA A 97 91.18 -84.18 -25.92
N ASN A 98 90.54 -85.29 -25.52
CA ASN A 98 91.12 -86.61 -25.16
C ASN A 98 92.55 -86.63 -24.55
N GLY A 99 92.92 -85.63 -23.75
CA GLY A 99 94.23 -85.50 -23.11
C GLY A 99 94.31 -86.29 -21.81
N SER A 100 95.53 -86.57 -21.31
CA SER A 100 95.67 -87.25 -20.03
C SER A 100 95.16 -86.37 -18.88
N VAL A 101 94.61 -86.99 -17.82
CA VAL A 101 94.07 -86.26 -16.65
C VAL A 101 95.14 -85.36 -16.02
N GLU A 102 96.40 -85.79 -16.01
CA GLU A 102 97.54 -85.03 -15.48
C GLU A 102 97.85 -83.77 -16.33
N GLU A 103 97.74 -83.85 -17.66
CA GLU A 103 97.92 -82.67 -18.52
C GLU A 103 96.81 -81.64 -18.30
N VAL A 104 95.57 -82.09 -18.15
CA VAL A 104 94.42 -81.21 -17.87
C VAL A 104 94.59 -80.51 -16.52
N GLU A 105 94.99 -81.22 -15.47
CA GLU A 105 95.22 -80.64 -14.14
C GLU A 105 96.35 -79.58 -14.16
N ASN A 106 97.44 -79.87 -14.89
CA ASN A 106 98.55 -78.92 -15.06
C ASN A 106 98.15 -77.64 -15.82
N VAL A 107 97.31 -77.76 -16.85
CA VAL A 107 96.75 -76.61 -17.58
C VAL A 107 95.86 -75.77 -16.66
N MET A 108 94.96 -76.41 -15.91
CA MET A 108 94.05 -75.73 -14.99
C MET A 108 94.79 -75.02 -13.85
N LYS A 109 95.81 -75.67 -13.28
CA LYS A 109 96.68 -75.06 -12.25
C LYS A 109 97.40 -73.83 -12.79
N PHE A 110 98.02 -73.93 -13.97
CA PHE A 110 98.68 -72.80 -14.61
C PHE A 110 97.71 -71.63 -14.86
N MET A 111 96.50 -71.90 -15.36
CA MET A 111 95.49 -70.86 -15.58
C MET A 111 95.08 -70.18 -14.28
N SER A 112 94.91 -70.93 -13.19
CA SER A 112 94.61 -70.38 -11.86
C SER A 112 95.75 -69.50 -11.32
N ASP A 113 96.98 -70.01 -11.33
CA ASP A 113 98.16 -69.31 -10.80
C ASP A 113 98.42 -68.01 -11.56
N THR A 114 98.33 -68.06 -12.89
CA THR A 114 98.50 -66.88 -13.77
C THR A 114 97.42 -65.83 -13.51
N THR A 115 96.17 -66.26 -13.28
CA THR A 115 95.07 -65.35 -12.94
C THR A 115 95.30 -64.65 -11.60
N ALA A 116 95.82 -65.37 -10.60
CA ALA A 116 96.13 -64.80 -9.29
C ALA A 116 97.32 -63.82 -9.36
N GLN A 117 98.41 -64.20 -10.05
CA GLN A 117 99.58 -63.34 -10.28
C GLN A 117 99.19 -62.03 -10.97
N TRP A 118 98.38 -62.12 -12.03
CA TRP A 118 97.86 -60.93 -12.72
C TRP A 118 96.98 -60.07 -11.84
N ARG A 119 96.09 -60.66 -11.02
CA ARG A 119 95.23 -59.89 -10.13
C ARG A 119 96.06 -58.98 -9.22
N ASN A 120 97.10 -59.51 -8.59
CA ASN A 120 97.97 -58.73 -7.69
C ASN A 120 98.79 -57.71 -8.47
N LEU A 121 99.49 -58.15 -9.53
CA LEU A 121 100.35 -57.28 -10.34
C LEU A 121 99.56 -56.12 -10.97
N SER A 122 98.36 -56.39 -11.46
CA SER A 122 97.52 -55.39 -12.11
C SER A 122 97.01 -54.30 -11.15
N VAL A 123 96.88 -54.60 -9.85
CA VAL A 123 96.52 -53.60 -8.84
C VAL A 123 97.71 -52.72 -8.52
N GLU A 124 98.89 -53.33 -8.32
CA GLU A 124 100.13 -52.58 -8.06
C GLU A 124 100.52 -51.69 -9.25
N VAL A 125 100.42 -52.20 -10.48
CA VAL A 125 100.65 -51.38 -11.68
C VAL A 125 99.64 -50.24 -11.76
N ARG A 126 98.36 -50.43 -11.39
CA ARG A 126 97.39 -49.33 -11.40
C ARG A 126 97.63 -48.29 -10.30
N SER A 127 98.14 -48.69 -9.15
CA SER A 127 98.37 -47.77 -8.03
C SER A 127 99.58 -46.85 -8.22
N VAL A 128 100.57 -47.28 -9.03
CA VAL A 128 101.76 -46.47 -9.38
C VAL A 128 101.39 -45.09 -9.88
N ARG A 129 100.40 -44.98 -10.78
CA ARG A 129 99.98 -43.69 -11.35
C ARG A 129 99.54 -42.71 -10.26
N SER A 130 98.62 -43.16 -9.40
CA SER A 130 98.09 -42.36 -8.30
C SER A 130 99.21 -41.92 -7.35
N MET A 131 100.15 -42.83 -7.03
CA MET A 131 101.28 -42.50 -6.17
C MET A 131 102.22 -41.45 -6.80
N LEU A 132 102.52 -41.57 -8.09
CA LEU A 132 103.37 -40.60 -8.81
C LEU A 132 102.69 -39.23 -8.92
N GLU A 133 101.40 -39.20 -9.27
CA GLU A 133 100.59 -37.97 -9.32
C GLU A 133 100.50 -37.29 -7.95
N GLU A 134 100.28 -38.06 -6.87
CA GLU A 134 100.23 -37.54 -5.50
C GLU A 134 101.58 -36.94 -5.06
N VAL A 135 102.70 -37.58 -5.40
CA VAL A 135 104.04 -37.04 -5.11
C VAL A 135 104.28 -35.73 -5.85
N ILE A 136 103.88 -35.62 -7.13
CA ILE A 136 103.96 -34.37 -7.89
C ILE A 136 103.08 -33.29 -7.25
N ALA A 137 101.83 -33.61 -6.89
CA ALA A 137 100.92 -32.67 -6.25
C ALA A 137 101.47 -32.14 -4.91
N ASN A 138 102.09 -33.00 -4.11
CA ASN A 138 102.73 -32.59 -2.87
C ASN A 138 103.99 -31.74 -3.11
N TRP A 139 104.77 -32.01 -4.16
CA TRP A 139 105.86 -31.12 -4.58
C TRP A 139 105.36 -29.73 -4.98
N ASP A 140 104.23 -29.65 -5.70
CA ASP A 140 103.64 -28.39 -6.17
C ASP A 140 103.11 -27.58 -5.00
N ARG A 141 102.39 -28.25 -4.10
CA ARG A 141 101.86 -27.65 -2.88
C ARG A 141 102.98 -27.21 -1.95
N TYR A 142 103.99 -28.04 -1.73
CA TYR A 142 105.14 -27.67 -0.90
C TYR A 142 105.89 -26.46 -1.49
N SER A 143 106.22 -26.49 -2.78
CA SER A 143 106.98 -25.42 -3.42
C SER A 143 106.22 -24.08 -3.43
N SER A 144 104.92 -24.11 -3.72
CA SER A 144 104.09 -22.89 -3.73
C SER A 144 103.86 -22.31 -2.33
N THR A 145 103.55 -23.15 -1.35
CA THR A 145 103.34 -22.71 0.04
C THR A 145 104.63 -22.19 0.66
N VAL A 146 105.77 -22.84 0.43
CA VAL A 146 107.09 -22.36 0.87
C VAL A 146 107.40 -20.99 0.28
N ALA A 147 107.24 -20.81 -1.04
CA ALA A 147 107.52 -19.55 -1.70
C ALA A 147 106.66 -18.39 -1.15
N GLY A 148 105.35 -18.63 -0.99
CA GLY A 148 104.43 -17.64 -0.43
C GLY A 148 104.72 -17.34 1.04
N LEU A 149 104.93 -18.38 1.86
CA LEU A 149 105.17 -18.23 3.29
C LEU A 149 106.52 -17.55 3.58
N GLN A 150 107.57 -17.84 2.81
CA GLN A 150 108.86 -17.17 2.94
C GLN A 150 108.76 -15.67 2.66
N ALA A 151 108.14 -15.28 1.54
CA ALA A 151 107.95 -13.88 1.20
C ALA A 151 107.13 -13.14 2.28
N TRP A 152 106.06 -13.78 2.76
CA TRP A 152 105.24 -13.20 3.83
C TRP A 152 105.99 -13.09 5.16
N LEU A 153 106.75 -14.11 5.56
CA LEU A 153 107.54 -14.08 6.79
C LEU A 153 108.56 -12.92 6.78
N GLU A 154 109.20 -12.66 5.64
CA GLU A 154 110.14 -11.54 5.49
C GLU A 154 109.46 -10.18 5.67
N ASP A 155 108.26 -10.01 5.11
CA ASP A 155 107.51 -8.76 5.25
C ASP A 155 106.90 -8.63 6.66
N ALA A 156 106.45 -9.73 7.26
CA ALA A 156 105.91 -9.75 8.60
C ALA A 156 106.98 -9.44 9.67
N GLU A 157 108.19 -9.96 9.51
CA GLU A 157 109.34 -9.65 10.37
C GLU A 157 109.70 -8.15 10.30
N LYS A 158 109.64 -7.52 9.11
CA LYS A 158 109.81 -6.05 8.97
C LYS A 158 108.69 -5.26 9.66
N MET A 159 107.45 -5.74 9.56
CA MET A 159 106.27 -5.08 10.14
C MET A 159 106.25 -5.08 11.68
N LEU A 160 106.99 -5.98 12.33
CA LEU A 160 107.14 -5.97 13.80
C LEU A 160 107.74 -4.66 14.34
N ASN A 161 108.52 -3.93 13.53
CA ASN A 161 109.15 -2.67 13.93
C ASN A 161 108.30 -1.43 13.61
N GLN A 162 107.09 -1.60 13.08
CA GLN A 162 106.17 -0.52 12.71
C GLN A 162 105.19 -0.14 13.85
N PRO A 163 104.48 0.99 13.75
CA PRO A 163 103.47 1.41 14.73
C PRO A 163 102.28 0.44 14.82
N GLU A 164 101.58 0.44 15.96
CA GLU A 164 100.48 -0.49 16.29
C GLU A 164 99.34 -0.50 15.26
N HIS A 165 99.02 0.64 14.65
CA HIS A 165 97.96 0.73 13.63
C HIS A 165 98.36 -0.01 12.33
N SER A 166 99.62 0.08 11.91
CA SER A 166 100.14 -0.61 10.72
C SER A 166 100.24 -2.12 10.97
N LYS A 167 100.57 -2.52 12.21
CA LYS A 167 100.55 -3.92 12.65
C LYS A 167 99.14 -4.52 12.57
N LYS A 168 98.13 -3.82 13.08
CA LYS A 168 96.73 -4.28 13.02
C LYS A 168 96.26 -4.53 11.59
N ASP A 169 96.55 -3.62 10.67
CA ASP A 169 96.10 -3.76 9.27
C ASP A 169 96.85 -4.87 8.51
N PHE A 170 98.15 -5.04 8.76
CA PHE A 170 98.92 -6.11 8.13
C PHE A 170 98.55 -7.50 8.68
N PHE A 171 98.39 -7.65 10.00
CA PHE A 171 98.10 -8.94 10.65
C PHE A 171 96.61 -9.34 10.63
N ARG A 172 95.71 -8.55 10.05
CA ARG A 172 94.30 -8.95 9.86
C ARG A 172 94.16 -10.27 9.08
N HIS A 173 95.09 -10.53 8.15
CA HIS A 173 95.12 -11.73 7.33
C HIS A 173 95.92 -12.89 7.97
N LEU A 174 96.32 -12.76 9.24
CA LEU A 174 97.07 -13.79 9.96
C LEU A 174 96.41 -15.19 9.93
N PRO A 175 95.06 -15.35 10.03
CA PRO A 175 94.43 -16.66 9.94
C PRO A 175 94.71 -17.41 8.63
N HIS A 176 94.79 -16.71 7.50
CA HIS A 176 95.14 -17.31 6.21
C HIS A 176 96.54 -17.91 6.22
N TRP A 177 97.51 -17.21 6.80
CA TRP A 177 98.90 -17.66 6.86
C TRP A 177 99.12 -18.82 7.84
N ILE A 178 98.31 -18.92 8.90
CA ILE A 178 98.28 -20.12 9.76
C ILE A 178 97.90 -21.35 8.93
N GLN A 179 96.91 -21.22 8.05
CA GLN A 179 96.50 -22.30 7.16
C GLN A 179 97.60 -22.67 6.14
N GLN A 180 98.26 -21.68 5.54
CA GLN A 180 99.38 -21.90 4.61
C GLN A 180 100.57 -22.62 5.26
N HIS A 181 100.93 -22.24 6.50
CA HIS A 181 101.97 -22.90 7.27
C HIS A 181 101.65 -24.39 7.57
N THR A 182 100.40 -24.69 7.93
CA THR A 182 99.97 -26.09 8.13
C THR A 182 100.03 -26.87 6.83
N ALA A 183 99.53 -26.30 5.73
CA ALA A 183 99.55 -26.92 4.41
C ALA A 183 100.99 -27.23 3.91
N MET A 184 101.95 -26.34 4.18
CA MET A 184 103.37 -26.55 3.89
C MET A 184 103.95 -27.74 4.66
N ASN A 185 103.63 -27.84 5.95
CA ASN A 185 104.13 -28.91 6.82
C ASN A 185 103.59 -30.28 6.39
N ASP A 186 102.29 -30.37 6.10
CA ASP A 186 101.66 -31.63 5.66
C ASP A 186 102.29 -32.14 4.35
N ALA A 187 102.41 -31.26 3.35
CA ALA A 187 103.02 -31.62 2.07
C ALA A 187 104.51 -31.98 2.21
N GLY A 188 105.26 -31.23 3.02
CA GLY A 188 106.68 -31.49 3.23
C GLY A 188 106.94 -32.81 3.98
N ASN A 189 106.11 -33.16 4.97
CA ASN A 189 106.21 -34.43 5.68
C ASN A 189 105.92 -35.62 4.76
N PHE A 190 104.90 -35.52 3.89
CA PHE A 190 104.61 -36.55 2.89
C PHE A 190 105.79 -36.77 1.94
N LEU A 191 106.41 -35.70 1.44
CA LEU A 191 107.57 -35.80 0.54
C LEU A 191 108.80 -36.41 1.23
N ILE A 192 109.02 -36.09 2.50
CA ILE A 192 110.10 -36.67 3.31
C ILE A 192 110.00 -38.20 3.41
N GLU A 193 108.78 -38.74 3.50
CA GLU A 193 108.57 -40.19 3.62
C GLU A 193 108.70 -40.92 2.27
N THR A 194 108.37 -40.23 1.17
CA THR A 194 108.20 -40.83 -0.16
C THR A 194 109.42 -40.65 -1.07
N CYS A 195 110.23 -39.61 -0.87
CA CYS A 195 111.42 -39.33 -1.65
C CYS A 195 112.67 -40.09 -1.16
N ASP A 196 113.75 -40.03 -1.95
CA ASP A 196 115.04 -40.60 -1.57
C ASP A 196 115.69 -39.86 -0.39
N GLU A 197 116.64 -40.52 0.28
CA GLU A 197 117.24 -40.01 1.51
C GLU A 197 117.92 -38.64 1.37
N THR A 198 118.45 -38.32 0.18
CA THR A 198 119.13 -37.04 -0.04
C THR A 198 118.13 -35.90 -0.06
N ILE A 199 117.02 -36.09 -0.78
CA ILE A 199 115.96 -35.10 -0.91
C ILE A 199 115.18 -34.96 0.40
N SER A 200 114.89 -36.07 1.08
CA SER A 200 114.22 -36.05 2.38
C SER A 200 115.04 -35.31 3.44
N ARG A 201 116.38 -35.38 3.38
CA ARG A 201 117.25 -34.59 4.25
C ARG A 201 117.15 -33.08 3.95
N ASP A 202 117.17 -32.71 2.67
CA ASP A 202 117.04 -31.30 2.25
C ASP A 202 115.69 -30.71 2.69
N LEU A 203 114.59 -31.45 2.49
CA LEU A 203 113.24 -31.06 2.90
C LEU A 203 113.12 -30.88 4.43
N LYS A 204 113.70 -31.81 5.21
CA LYS A 204 113.74 -31.70 6.68
C LYS A 204 114.47 -30.42 7.12
N GLN A 205 115.59 -30.09 6.47
CA GLN A 205 116.35 -28.89 6.80
C GLN A 205 115.57 -27.61 6.47
N GLN A 206 114.89 -27.55 5.32
CA GLN A 206 114.08 -26.40 4.92
C GLN A 206 112.85 -26.20 5.82
N LEU A 207 112.13 -27.28 6.16
CA LEU A 207 111.00 -27.22 7.11
C LEU A 207 111.44 -26.77 8.50
N LEU A 208 112.57 -27.26 9.00
CA LEU A 208 113.09 -26.87 10.32
C LEU A 208 113.35 -25.36 10.40
N LEU A 209 113.96 -24.79 9.36
CA LEU A 209 114.24 -23.36 9.27
C LEU A 209 112.94 -22.52 9.23
N LEU A 210 112.00 -22.89 8.36
CA LEU A 210 110.75 -22.15 8.17
C LEU A 210 109.82 -22.23 9.38
N ASN A 211 109.69 -23.41 9.99
CA ASN A 211 108.92 -23.58 11.21
C ASN A 211 109.55 -22.84 12.40
N GLY A 212 110.88 -22.74 12.43
CA GLY A 212 111.61 -21.93 13.40
C GLY A 212 111.23 -20.44 13.30
N ARG A 213 111.38 -19.86 12.09
CA ARG A 213 111.02 -18.45 11.81
C ARG A 213 109.55 -18.16 12.10
N TRP A 214 108.65 -19.03 11.62
CA TRP A 214 107.21 -18.90 11.86
C TRP A 214 106.87 -18.86 13.35
N ARG A 215 107.44 -19.77 14.15
CA ARG A 215 107.16 -19.85 15.60
C ARG A 215 107.57 -18.58 16.34
N GLU A 216 108.72 -18.01 16.00
CA GLU A 216 109.25 -16.79 16.62
C GLU A 216 108.36 -15.58 16.32
N LEU A 217 107.96 -15.41 15.04
CA LEU A 217 107.03 -14.36 14.63
C LEU A 217 105.64 -14.54 15.26
N PHE A 218 105.06 -15.74 15.18
CA PHE A 218 103.68 -16.01 15.62
C PHE A 218 103.46 -15.73 17.11
N MET A 219 104.45 -16.01 17.96
CA MET A 219 104.39 -15.69 19.40
C MET A 219 104.16 -14.20 19.67
N GLN A 220 104.66 -13.32 18.80
CA GLN A 220 104.53 -11.87 18.94
C GLN A 220 103.20 -11.33 18.40
N VAL A 221 102.57 -12.02 17.44
CA VAL A 221 101.43 -11.48 16.68
C VAL A 221 100.11 -12.21 16.91
N LYS A 222 100.09 -13.27 17.72
CA LYS A 222 98.91 -14.13 17.99
C LYS A 222 97.64 -13.38 18.45
N GLN A 223 97.78 -12.21 19.07
CA GLN A 223 96.64 -11.43 19.58
C GLN A 223 95.76 -10.81 18.50
N TYR A 224 96.30 -10.59 17.29
CA TYR A 224 95.56 -9.95 16.19
C TYR A 224 94.53 -10.86 15.51
N ALA A 225 94.49 -12.14 15.86
CA ALA A 225 93.53 -13.09 15.31
C ALA A 225 92.09 -12.96 15.88
N ARG A 226 91.85 -12.12 16.91
CA ARG A 226 90.55 -12.00 17.62
C ARG A 226 89.70 -10.76 17.28
N ALA A 227 90.20 -9.81 16.49
CA ALA A 227 89.54 -8.52 16.27
C ALA A 227 88.24 -8.60 15.44
N ASP A 228 88.15 -9.56 14.50
CA ASP A 228 87.01 -9.68 13.58
C ASP A 228 85.69 -10.08 14.27
N GLU A 229 85.74 -10.77 15.41
CA GLU A 229 84.53 -11.23 16.11
C GLU A 229 83.79 -10.08 16.80
N LEU A 230 84.52 -9.10 17.34
CA LEU A 230 83.95 -7.94 18.01
C LEU A 230 83.26 -6.97 17.05
N ASP A 231 83.88 -6.72 15.89
CA ASP A 231 83.31 -5.84 14.87
C ASP A 231 82.03 -6.42 14.27
N LYS A 232 81.98 -7.75 14.11
CA LYS A 232 80.76 -8.45 13.71
C LYS A 232 79.63 -8.25 14.72
N MET A 233 79.91 -8.41 16.02
CA MET A 233 78.89 -8.25 17.07
C MET A 233 78.39 -6.80 17.17
N ARG A 234 79.26 -5.79 17.04
CA ARG A 234 78.84 -4.37 16.99
C ARG A 234 77.91 -4.09 15.82
N LYS A 235 78.19 -4.65 14.65
CA LYS A 235 77.33 -4.51 13.46
C LYS A 235 75.94 -5.12 13.68
N GLU A 236 75.89 -6.33 14.24
CA GLU A 236 74.61 -7.01 14.58
C GLU A 236 73.76 -6.20 15.58
N TYR A 237 74.40 -5.51 16.54
CA TYR A 237 73.72 -4.60 17.44
C TYR A 237 73.11 -3.39 16.72
N VAL A 238 73.90 -2.69 15.90
CA VAL A 238 73.46 -1.48 15.17
C VAL A 238 72.30 -1.82 14.21
N ASP A 239 72.44 -2.89 13.43
CA ASP A 239 71.42 -3.34 12.48
C ASP A 239 70.13 -3.77 13.21
N GLY A 240 70.26 -4.39 14.38
CA GLY A 240 69.13 -4.78 15.22
C GLY A 240 68.39 -3.58 15.83
N VAL A 241 69.12 -2.58 16.33
CA VAL A 241 68.55 -1.32 16.86
C VAL A 241 67.85 -0.52 15.76
N ALA A 242 68.45 -0.42 14.57
CA ALA A 242 67.87 0.28 13.43
C ALA A 242 66.53 -0.37 13.01
N HIS A 243 66.47 -1.70 12.92
CA HIS A 243 65.24 -2.41 12.59
C HIS A 243 64.12 -2.20 13.62
N LEU A 244 64.44 -2.30 14.93
CA LEU A 244 63.46 -2.10 15.99
C LEU A 244 62.93 -0.66 16.00
N THR A 245 63.80 0.32 15.77
CA THR A 245 63.42 1.74 15.70
C THR A 245 62.51 2.00 14.50
N ALA A 246 62.87 1.50 13.31
CA ALA A 246 62.05 1.66 12.10
C ALA A 246 60.65 1.02 12.25
N PHE A 247 60.54 -0.11 12.94
CA PHE A 247 59.24 -0.73 13.23
C PHE A 247 58.39 0.11 14.18
N ILE A 248 58.99 0.65 15.25
CA ILE A 248 58.28 1.51 16.22
C ILE A 248 57.79 2.78 15.53
N ASP A 249 58.66 3.45 14.77
CA ASP A 249 58.32 4.67 14.04
C ASP A 249 57.26 4.42 12.97
N GLY A 250 57.40 3.33 12.21
CA GLY A 250 56.41 2.91 11.21
C GLY A 250 55.05 2.58 11.84
N SER A 251 55.02 1.95 13.01
CA SER A 251 53.78 1.64 13.73
C SER A 251 53.10 2.91 14.26
N ASN A 252 53.86 3.83 14.86
CA ASN A 252 53.35 5.11 15.35
C ASN A 252 52.83 6.01 14.22
N ALA A 253 53.50 5.99 13.05
CA ALA A 253 53.02 6.69 11.86
C ALA A 253 51.67 6.12 11.40
N LYS A 254 51.52 4.79 11.35
CA LYS A 254 50.25 4.12 11.01
C LYS A 254 49.11 4.47 11.97
N PHE A 255 49.38 4.57 13.29
CA PHE A 255 48.38 4.97 14.29
C PHE A 255 47.87 6.40 14.12
N SER A 256 48.63 7.24 13.42
CA SER A 256 48.32 8.66 13.22
C SER A 256 47.60 8.95 11.89
N VAL A 257 47.43 7.94 11.04
CA VAL A 257 46.74 8.08 9.75
C VAL A 257 45.25 8.32 9.99
N PRO A 258 44.65 9.36 9.38
CA PRO A 258 43.21 9.57 9.48
C PRO A 258 42.44 8.46 8.76
N VAL A 259 41.46 7.88 9.44
CA VAL A 259 40.61 6.79 8.92
C VAL A 259 39.17 7.26 8.88
N GLU A 260 38.47 7.09 7.77
CA GLU A 260 37.04 7.42 7.71
C GLU A 260 36.21 6.37 8.46
N VAL A 261 35.16 6.81 9.17
CA VAL A 261 34.26 5.91 9.90
C VAL A 261 33.34 5.19 8.89
N SER A 262 33.83 4.11 8.30
CA SER A 262 33.08 3.22 7.41
C SER A 262 33.45 1.75 7.67
N PHE A 263 32.56 0.81 7.37
CA PHE A 263 32.87 -0.61 7.59
C PHE A 263 34.11 -1.04 6.79
N HIS A 264 34.20 -0.62 5.54
CA HIS A 264 35.32 -0.94 4.66
C HIS A 264 36.65 -0.37 5.17
N ASP A 265 36.69 0.94 5.46
CA ASP A 265 37.94 1.62 5.84
C ASP A 265 38.46 1.12 7.19
N VAL A 266 37.57 0.90 8.17
CA VAL A 266 37.93 0.36 9.47
C VAL A 266 38.41 -1.10 9.36
N LYS A 267 37.78 -1.91 8.50
CA LYS A 267 38.20 -3.29 8.26
C LYS A 267 39.57 -3.37 7.60
N MET A 268 39.83 -2.53 6.59
CA MET A 268 41.14 -2.44 5.95
C MET A 268 42.21 -1.97 6.93
N PHE A 269 41.90 -0.97 7.77
CA PHE A 269 42.80 -0.49 8.80
C PHE A 269 43.14 -1.57 9.84
N VAL A 270 42.16 -2.38 10.28
CA VAL A 270 42.41 -3.51 11.18
C VAL A 270 43.32 -4.58 10.55
N GLN A 271 43.21 -4.81 9.24
CA GLN A 271 44.12 -5.73 8.53
C GLN A 271 45.54 -5.17 8.41
N ASP A 272 45.67 -3.85 8.25
CA ASP A 272 46.94 -3.13 8.12
C ASP A 272 47.68 -2.91 9.46
N LEU A 273 46.97 -3.02 10.58
CA LEU A 273 47.56 -3.09 11.92
C LEU A 273 48.36 -4.41 12.01
N GLU A 274 49.65 -4.36 11.69
CA GLU A 274 50.62 -5.48 11.67
C GLU A 274 50.92 -6.07 13.06
N VAL A 275 49.90 -6.29 13.90
CA VAL A 275 50.00 -6.87 15.24
C VAL A 275 50.61 -8.28 15.19
N SER A 276 50.49 -8.99 14.07
CA SER A 276 51.15 -10.28 13.84
C SER A 276 52.68 -10.21 13.78
N LYS A 277 53.27 -9.04 13.47
CA LYS A 277 54.73 -8.83 13.43
C LYS A 277 55.34 -8.50 14.79
N LEU A 278 54.52 -8.15 15.78
CA LEU A 278 54.92 -7.77 17.14
C LEU A 278 55.70 -8.88 17.90
N PRO A 279 55.29 -10.17 17.83
CA PRO A 279 56.06 -11.27 18.43
C PRO A 279 57.46 -11.46 17.82
N ALA A 280 57.59 -11.24 16.50
CA ALA A 280 58.88 -11.33 15.82
C ALA A 280 59.83 -10.20 16.26
N MET A 281 59.30 -8.98 16.44
CA MET A 281 60.06 -7.84 16.94
C MET A 281 60.45 -7.97 18.42
N GLU A 282 59.58 -8.56 19.25
CA GLU A 282 59.96 -8.93 20.64
C GLU A 282 61.09 -9.98 20.68
N ALA A 283 61.09 -10.93 19.75
CA ALA A 283 62.19 -11.90 19.61
C ALA A 283 63.50 -11.23 19.15
N GLN A 284 63.42 -10.29 18.20
CA GLN A 284 64.57 -9.51 17.74
C GLN A 284 65.15 -8.63 18.87
N TYR A 285 64.31 -7.96 19.67
CA TYR A 285 64.75 -7.24 20.87
C TYR A 285 65.53 -8.14 21.84
N LYS A 286 65.03 -9.36 22.11
CA LYS A 286 65.72 -10.33 22.96
C LYS A 286 67.08 -10.76 22.37
N ALA A 287 67.18 -10.93 21.06
CA ALA A 287 68.43 -11.27 20.38
C ALA A 287 69.46 -10.14 20.53
N VAL A 288 69.08 -8.90 20.20
CA VAL A 288 69.94 -7.71 20.35
C VAL A 288 70.39 -7.52 21.79
N SER A 289 69.49 -7.73 22.76
CA SER A 289 69.84 -7.65 24.18
C SER A 289 70.89 -8.68 24.62
N ARG A 290 70.90 -9.88 24.03
CA ARG A 290 71.95 -10.89 24.29
C ARG A 290 73.28 -10.49 23.66
N THR A 291 73.26 -9.93 22.44
CA THR A 291 74.45 -9.42 21.76
C THR A 291 75.10 -8.29 22.57
N VAL A 292 74.32 -7.36 23.12
CA VAL A 292 74.83 -6.28 24.01
C VAL A 292 75.43 -6.84 25.31
N GLN A 293 74.82 -7.86 25.92
CA GLN A 293 75.39 -8.52 27.13
C GLN A 293 76.76 -9.16 26.89
N LEU A 294 77.03 -9.61 25.67
CA LEU A 294 78.33 -10.13 25.27
C LEU A 294 79.33 -9.00 24.99
N ILE A 295 78.90 -7.97 24.25
CA ILE A 295 79.74 -6.80 23.90
C ILE A 295 80.17 -6.02 25.15
N THR A 296 79.26 -5.79 26.10
CA THR A 296 79.51 -4.98 27.32
C THR A 296 80.68 -5.45 28.19
N LYS A 297 81.19 -6.68 28.02
CA LYS A 297 82.40 -7.17 28.71
C LYS A 297 83.72 -6.74 28.06
N GLU A 298 83.68 -6.29 26.81
CA GLU A 298 84.86 -6.07 25.95
C GLU A 298 85.00 -4.60 25.48
N VAL A 299 84.05 -3.72 25.85
CA VAL A 299 84.06 -2.27 25.54
C VAL A 299 84.28 -1.38 26.75
N SER A 300 84.50 -0.09 26.51
CA SER A 300 84.56 0.93 27.56
C SER A 300 83.23 1.03 28.32
N GLN A 301 83.32 1.44 29.59
CA GLN A 301 82.16 1.56 30.48
C GLN A 301 81.12 2.58 29.96
N GLU A 302 81.57 3.62 29.26
CA GLU A 302 80.71 4.67 28.69
C GLU A 302 79.87 4.13 27.52
N GLU A 303 80.50 3.43 26.57
CA GLU A 303 79.80 2.79 25.44
C GLU A 303 78.80 1.72 25.92
N ALA A 304 79.18 0.94 26.95
CA ALA A 304 78.31 -0.06 27.56
C ALA A 304 77.03 0.56 28.15
N ASN A 305 77.16 1.69 28.86
CA ASN A 305 76.03 2.40 29.46
C ASN A 305 75.08 2.98 28.40
N GLU A 306 75.62 3.54 27.31
CA GLU A 306 74.82 4.09 26.21
C GLU A 306 74.03 3.01 25.47
N MET A 307 74.65 1.85 25.20
CA MET A 307 73.99 0.71 24.56
C MET A 307 72.82 0.17 25.41
N LEU A 308 73.02 0.06 26.73
CA LEU A 308 71.98 -0.37 27.67
C LEU A 308 70.83 0.64 27.78
N ALA A 309 71.15 1.94 27.86
CA ALA A 309 70.14 3.00 27.89
C ALA A 309 69.25 2.98 26.63
N THR A 310 69.86 2.77 25.46
CA THR A 310 69.14 2.65 24.19
C THR A 310 68.19 1.44 24.17
N LEU A 311 68.64 0.28 24.69
CA LEU A 311 67.78 -0.90 24.80
C LEU A 311 66.59 -0.67 25.75
N THR A 312 66.81 -0.05 26.91
CA THR A 312 65.72 0.26 27.84
C THR A 312 64.68 1.17 27.20
N ARG A 313 65.12 2.22 26.48
CA ARG A 313 64.23 3.11 25.71
C ARG A 313 63.42 2.35 24.66
N LEU A 314 64.07 1.49 23.87
CA LEU A 314 63.39 0.69 22.85
C LEU A 314 62.36 -0.27 23.45
N LYS A 315 62.66 -0.90 24.59
CA LYS A 315 61.72 -1.78 25.31
C LYS A 315 60.46 -1.04 25.74
N GLU A 316 60.63 0.17 26.29
CA GLU A 316 59.52 1.01 26.73
C GLU A 316 58.64 1.45 25.55
N GLN A 317 59.25 1.88 24.46
CA GLN A 317 58.53 2.30 23.24
C GLN A 317 57.81 1.13 22.58
N LEU A 318 58.45 -0.04 22.49
CA LEU A 318 57.83 -1.26 21.98
C LEU A 318 56.62 -1.70 22.84
N GLY A 319 56.73 -1.54 24.17
CA GLY A 319 55.62 -1.76 25.11
C GLY A 319 54.43 -0.83 24.85
N LYS A 320 54.70 0.47 24.65
CA LYS A 320 53.66 1.46 24.30
C LYS A 320 52.95 1.14 22.98
N VAL A 321 53.71 0.76 21.96
CA VAL A 321 53.16 0.33 20.66
C VAL A 321 52.25 -0.90 20.83
N LYS A 322 52.65 -1.87 21.67
CA LYS A 322 51.84 -3.05 21.96
C LYS A 322 50.53 -2.72 22.68
N GLU A 323 50.59 -1.92 23.74
CA GLU A 323 49.41 -1.54 24.51
C GLU A 323 48.43 -0.72 23.66
N TYR A 324 48.94 0.27 22.93
CA TYR A 324 48.12 1.12 22.08
C TYR A 324 47.49 0.34 20.92
N SER A 325 48.27 -0.50 20.22
CA SER A 325 47.73 -1.35 19.13
C SER A 325 46.68 -2.34 19.62
N SER A 326 46.84 -2.92 20.82
CA SER A 326 45.84 -3.83 21.40
C SER A 326 44.54 -3.09 21.74
N ALA A 327 44.65 -1.91 22.37
CA ALA A 327 43.48 -1.09 22.69
C ALA A 327 42.76 -0.61 21.42
N LEU A 328 43.51 -0.15 20.42
CA LEU A 328 42.96 0.29 19.13
C LEU A 328 42.27 -0.85 18.39
N LEU A 329 42.87 -2.04 18.36
CA LEU A 329 42.28 -3.21 17.70
C LEU A 329 40.98 -3.66 18.39
N TYR A 330 40.91 -3.61 19.72
CA TYR A 330 39.69 -3.89 20.47
C TYR A 330 38.56 -2.90 20.12
N GLU A 331 38.85 -1.61 20.11
CA GLU A 331 37.89 -0.57 19.78
C GLU A 331 37.41 -0.64 18.32
N CYS A 332 38.33 -0.87 17.37
CA CYS A 332 37.98 -1.09 15.97
C CYS A 332 37.11 -2.35 15.79
N GLN A 333 37.40 -3.45 16.48
CA GLN A 333 36.57 -4.66 16.45
C GLN A 333 35.17 -4.41 17.02
N ARG A 334 35.05 -3.60 18.07
CA ARG A 334 33.76 -3.19 18.64
C ARG A 334 32.95 -2.33 17.66
N LEU A 335 33.60 -1.52 16.83
CA LEU A 335 32.98 -0.69 15.80
C LEU A 335 32.53 -1.47 14.55
N LEU A 336 33.23 -2.54 14.18
CA LEU A 336 32.97 -3.26 12.93
C LEU A 336 31.55 -3.83 12.84
N SER A 337 31.05 -4.46 13.90
CA SER A 337 29.71 -5.05 13.89
C SER A 337 28.57 -4.01 13.76
N PRO A 338 28.56 -2.91 14.55
CA PRO A 338 27.61 -1.81 14.35
C PRO A 338 27.70 -1.17 12.96
N LEU A 339 28.91 -1.00 12.41
CA LEU A 339 29.10 -0.43 11.07
C LEU A 339 28.54 -1.35 9.96
N GLU A 340 28.77 -2.66 10.06
CA GLU A 340 28.22 -3.64 9.12
C GLU A 340 26.69 -3.65 9.14
N GLU A 341 26.11 -3.64 10.34
CA GLU A 341 24.66 -3.61 10.52
C GLU A 341 24.05 -2.32 9.99
N LEU A 342 24.70 -1.17 10.19
CA LEU A 342 24.27 0.10 9.61
C LEU A 342 24.27 0.05 8.07
N GLU A 343 25.32 -0.50 7.45
CA GLU A 343 25.37 -0.63 5.98
C GLU A 343 24.25 -1.52 5.44
N LYS A 344 23.91 -2.61 6.14
CA LYS A 344 22.77 -3.48 5.80
C LYS A 344 21.44 -2.71 5.88
N GLN A 345 21.23 -1.95 6.95
CA GLN A 345 20.01 -1.15 7.11
C GLN A 345 19.89 -0.03 6.07
N ILE A 346 21.00 0.64 5.74
CA ILE A 346 21.03 1.65 4.66
C ILE A 346 20.66 1.00 3.31
N THR A 347 21.15 -0.21 3.04
CA THR A 347 20.83 -0.95 1.81
C THR A 347 19.35 -1.29 1.76
N HIS A 348 18.81 -1.89 2.84
CA HIS A 348 17.38 -2.23 2.95
C HIS A 348 16.46 -1.00 2.83
N PHE A 349 16.88 0.14 3.39
CA PHE A 349 16.17 1.41 3.23
C PHE A 349 16.08 1.82 1.75
N TYR A 350 17.19 1.77 1.01
CA TYR A 350 17.19 2.18 -0.41
C TYR A 350 16.41 1.19 -1.30
N GLU A 351 16.43 -0.11 -1.00
CA GLU A 351 15.58 -1.11 -1.67
C GLU A 351 14.09 -0.84 -1.45
N SER A 352 13.69 -0.56 -0.21
CA SER A 352 12.31 -0.18 0.12
C SER A 352 11.92 1.16 -0.52
N LEU A 353 12.83 2.13 -0.55
CA LEU A 353 12.64 3.43 -1.19
C LEU A 353 12.46 3.30 -2.70
N GLU A 354 13.19 2.40 -3.37
CA GLU A 354 13.03 2.12 -4.79
C GLU A 354 11.63 1.58 -5.09
N LYS A 355 11.12 0.65 -4.27
CA LYS A 355 9.74 0.15 -4.38
C LYS A 355 8.69 1.23 -4.20
N VAL A 356 8.90 2.15 -3.26
CA VAL A 356 8.03 3.33 -3.10
C VAL A 356 8.07 4.21 -4.35
N ASN A 357 9.26 4.48 -4.89
CA ASN A 357 9.40 5.31 -6.09
C ASN A 357 8.79 4.63 -7.33
N GLU A 358 8.89 3.31 -7.49
CA GLU A 358 8.21 2.54 -8.53
C GLU A 358 6.68 2.74 -8.48
N ILE A 359 6.09 2.72 -7.28
CA ILE A 359 4.65 2.94 -7.09
C ILE A 359 4.27 4.39 -7.38
N ILE A 360 5.04 5.36 -6.90
CA ILE A 360 4.75 6.80 -7.09
C ILE A 360 4.96 7.23 -8.56
N SER A 361 5.89 6.62 -9.28
CA SER A 361 6.23 6.98 -10.67
C SER A 361 5.23 6.47 -11.71
N ILE A 362 4.15 5.80 -11.28
CA ILE A 362 3.07 5.39 -12.18
C ILE A 362 2.37 6.65 -12.68
N LEU A 363 2.69 7.01 -13.93
CA LEU A 363 2.17 8.18 -14.64
C LEU A 363 0.68 8.11 -14.93
N ASP A 364 0.12 6.90 -15.02
CA ASP A 364 -1.28 6.68 -15.37
C ASP A 364 -1.94 5.71 -14.37
N PRO A 365 -2.42 6.22 -13.23
CA PRO A 365 -3.14 5.41 -12.25
C PRO A 365 -4.47 4.87 -12.81
N GLU A 366 -5.07 5.54 -13.79
CA GLU A 366 -6.45 5.32 -14.24
C GLU A 366 -6.57 4.14 -15.22
N ALA A 367 -5.53 3.84 -15.99
CA ALA A 367 -5.45 2.64 -16.82
C ALA A 367 -5.34 1.31 -16.02
N GLN A 368 -5.10 1.38 -14.71
CA GLN A 368 -4.93 0.21 -13.85
C GLN A 368 -6.26 -0.22 -13.22
N PRO A 369 -6.56 -1.52 -13.12
CA PRO A 369 -7.75 -1.99 -12.42
C PRO A 369 -7.80 -1.47 -10.98
N THR A 370 -8.99 -1.11 -10.51
CA THR A 370 -9.21 -0.54 -9.15
C THR A 370 -8.69 -1.45 -8.02
N THR A 371 -8.64 -2.76 -8.28
CA THR A 371 -8.05 -3.77 -7.39
C THR A 371 -6.53 -3.63 -7.28
N VAL A 372 -5.84 -3.34 -8.40
CA VAL A 372 -4.39 -3.14 -8.45
C VAL A 372 -4.00 -1.83 -7.78
N LEU A 373 -4.78 -0.75 -7.97
CA LEU A 373 -4.55 0.52 -7.27
C LEU A 373 -4.69 0.39 -5.75
N LYS A 374 -5.70 -0.36 -5.27
CA LYS A 374 -5.86 -0.65 -3.84
C LYS A 374 -4.68 -1.44 -3.29
N GLN A 375 -4.21 -2.45 -4.02
CA GLN A 375 -3.03 -3.23 -3.63
C GLN A 375 -1.79 -2.34 -3.56
N LYS A 376 -1.53 -1.53 -4.60
CA LYS A 376 -0.39 -0.60 -4.62
C LYS A 376 -0.44 0.45 -3.52
N ALA A 377 -1.63 0.92 -3.14
CA ALA A 377 -1.80 1.81 -1.99
C ALA A 377 -1.46 1.12 -0.65
N GLN A 378 -1.81 -0.16 -0.48
CA GLN A 378 -1.41 -0.94 0.70
C GLN A 378 0.09 -1.21 0.71
N ASP A 379 0.67 -1.60 -0.42
CA ASP A 379 2.10 -1.85 -0.57
C ASP A 379 2.90 -0.57 -0.28
N LEU A 380 2.44 0.59 -0.75
CA LEU A 380 3.04 1.89 -0.46
C LEU A 380 3.12 2.15 1.06
N VAL A 381 2.04 1.85 1.80
CA VAL A 381 2.02 2.01 3.27
C VAL A 381 3.00 1.05 3.94
N ALA A 382 3.04 -0.22 3.49
CA ALA A 382 3.96 -1.22 4.02
C ALA A 382 5.43 -0.81 3.82
N TYR A 383 5.80 -0.40 2.60
CA TYR A 383 7.16 0.05 2.30
C TYR A 383 7.51 1.36 3.00
N GLN A 384 6.55 2.28 3.19
CA GLN A 384 6.77 3.49 4.00
C GLN A 384 7.09 3.16 5.47
N GLU A 385 6.36 2.23 6.07
CA GLU A 385 6.64 1.80 7.44
C GLU A 385 7.96 1.04 7.56
N ASN A 386 8.35 0.26 6.54
CA ASN A 386 9.68 -0.35 6.49
C ASN A 386 10.78 0.72 6.45
N CYS A 387 10.70 1.70 5.53
CA CYS A 387 11.64 2.81 5.47
C CYS A 387 11.74 3.57 6.80
N LYS A 388 10.61 3.77 7.49
CA LYS A 388 10.58 4.45 8.80
C LYS A 388 11.27 3.64 9.89
N LYS A 389 11.06 2.32 9.93
CA LYS A 389 11.76 1.41 10.84
C LYS A 389 13.27 1.43 10.58
N ASP A 390 13.67 1.36 9.32
CA ASP A 390 15.09 1.39 8.92
C ASP A 390 15.75 2.70 9.34
N VAL A 391 15.14 3.85 9.05
CA VAL A 391 15.67 5.16 9.48
C VAL A 391 15.83 5.22 11.01
N SER A 392 14.86 4.70 11.76
CA SER A 392 14.93 4.68 13.23
C SER A 392 16.07 3.79 13.75
N LEU A 393 16.33 2.66 13.08
CA LEU A 393 17.46 1.79 13.39
C LEU A 393 18.80 2.44 13.00
N ILE A 394 18.86 3.06 11.81
CA ILE A 394 20.03 3.79 11.30
C ILE A 394 20.39 4.93 12.25
N GLU A 395 19.42 5.70 12.73
CA GLU A 395 19.65 6.79 13.70
C GLU A 395 20.20 6.27 15.03
N ARG A 396 19.61 5.20 15.57
CA ARG A 396 20.06 4.58 16.82
C ARG A 396 21.49 4.03 16.68
N ASN A 397 21.77 3.29 15.60
CA ASN A 397 23.09 2.73 15.33
C ASN A 397 24.13 3.83 15.06
N SER A 398 23.76 4.85 14.29
CA SER A 398 24.56 6.06 14.07
C SER A 398 24.95 6.73 15.38
N GLN A 399 24.01 6.95 16.29
CA GLN A 399 24.27 7.59 17.57
C GLN A 399 25.18 6.73 18.45
N SER A 400 24.98 5.41 18.46
CA SER A 400 25.86 4.45 19.17
C SER A 400 27.30 4.47 18.62
N ILE A 401 27.46 4.47 17.29
CA ILE A 401 28.77 4.55 16.62
C ILE A 401 29.46 5.87 16.95
N LEU A 402 28.76 7.01 16.80
CA LEU A 402 29.30 8.33 17.11
C LEU A 402 29.69 8.45 18.58
N GLN A 403 28.88 7.90 19.49
CA GLN A 403 29.19 7.84 20.91
C GLN A 403 30.45 6.99 21.16
N CYS A 404 30.58 5.83 20.52
CA CYS A 404 31.73 4.93 20.64
C CYS A 404 33.04 5.57 20.16
N VAL A 405 32.99 6.33 19.05
CA VAL A 405 34.15 7.06 18.52
C VAL A 405 34.49 8.26 19.42
N ALA A 406 33.49 8.97 19.95
CA ALA A 406 33.70 10.15 20.78
C ALA A 406 34.15 9.83 22.22
N SER A 407 33.77 8.65 22.75
CA SER A 407 34.05 8.26 24.14
C SER A 407 35.49 7.77 24.37
N THR A 408 36.25 7.51 23.30
CA THR A 408 37.56 6.85 23.41
C THR A 408 38.66 7.63 22.71
N GLU A 409 39.68 8.03 23.47
CA GLU A 409 40.80 8.86 22.96
C GLU A 409 41.69 8.12 21.94
N VAL A 410 41.61 6.79 21.92
CA VAL A 410 42.32 5.90 21.00
C VAL A 410 41.81 6.05 19.54
N LEU A 411 40.57 6.49 19.35
CA LEU A 411 39.93 6.65 18.03
C LEU A 411 39.96 8.10 17.52
N LYS A 412 40.76 8.99 18.10
CA LYS A 412 40.81 10.42 17.75
C LYS A 412 41.09 10.73 16.27
N HIS A 413 41.72 9.81 15.54
CA HIS A 413 42.02 9.94 14.11
C HIS A 413 40.89 9.44 13.20
N PHE A 414 39.75 9.02 13.76
CA PHE A 414 38.61 8.52 13.01
C PHE A 414 37.68 9.66 12.61
N HIS A 415 37.57 9.91 11.31
CA HIS A 415 36.82 11.03 10.74
C HIS A 415 35.33 10.68 10.61
N GLN A 416 34.48 11.47 11.26
CA GLN A 416 33.03 11.22 11.33
C GLN A 416 32.25 11.93 10.21
N SER A 417 32.87 12.82 9.44
CA SER A 417 32.17 13.76 8.57
C SER A 417 31.45 13.07 7.39
N THR A 418 32.10 12.09 6.73
CA THR A 418 31.51 11.36 5.61
C THR A 418 30.41 10.43 6.09
N PHE A 419 30.61 9.81 7.25
CA PHE A 419 29.61 8.98 7.93
C PHE A 419 28.33 9.77 8.24
N GLN A 420 28.46 10.91 8.92
CA GLN A 420 27.33 11.78 9.25
C GLN A 420 26.60 12.26 7.98
N LYS A 421 27.33 12.63 6.92
CA LYS A 421 26.74 13.00 5.63
C LYS A 421 25.88 11.88 5.04
N LYS A 422 26.33 10.62 5.08
CA LYS A 422 25.54 9.46 4.60
C LYS A 422 24.24 9.30 5.39
N VAL A 423 24.29 9.42 6.72
CA VAL A 423 23.09 9.34 7.58
C VAL A 423 22.11 10.49 7.28
N THR A 424 22.62 11.71 7.13
CA THR A 424 21.78 12.87 6.75
C THR A 424 21.17 12.71 5.36
N GLN A 425 21.89 12.13 4.39
CA GLN A 425 21.32 11.84 3.07
C GLN A 425 20.14 10.86 3.15
N VAL A 426 20.25 9.81 3.97
CA VAL A 426 19.15 8.86 4.23
C VAL A 426 17.94 9.58 4.84
N GLN A 427 18.15 10.45 5.84
CA GLN A 427 17.09 11.25 6.45
C GLN A 427 16.40 12.17 5.43
N ILE A 428 17.16 12.86 4.58
CA ILE A 428 16.63 13.73 3.52
C ILE A 428 15.84 12.90 2.50
N ALA A 429 16.37 11.74 2.09
CA ALA A 429 15.69 10.85 1.16
C ALA A 429 14.36 10.35 1.73
N PHE A 430 14.32 9.99 3.02
CA PHE A 430 13.10 9.59 3.71
C PHE A 430 12.06 10.72 3.75
N GLN A 431 12.46 11.95 4.13
CA GLN A 431 11.56 13.11 4.15
C GLN A 431 10.99 13.42 2.76
N ASN A 432 11.83 13.35 1.72
CA ASN A 432 11.42 13.54 0.33
C ASN A 432 10.42 12.46 -0.11
N MET A 433 10.66 11.21 0.24
CA MET A 433 9.76 10.09 -0.03
C MET A 433 8.41 10.28 0.65
N VAL A 434 8.38 10.62 1.95
CA VAL A 434 7.14 10.84 2.71
C VAL A 434 6.30 11.94 2.07
N ARG A 435 6.93 13.04 1.65
CA ARG A 435 6.26 14.13 0.91
C ARG A 435 5.65 13.63 -0.40
N LYS A 436 6.45 13.01 -1.28
CA LYS A 436 6.00 12.53 -2.60
C LYS A 436 4.88 11.49 -2.47
N ALA A 437 5.02 10.55 -1.55
CA ALA A 437 4.00 9.54 -1.28
C ALA A 437 2.70 10.15 -0.72
N GLY A 438 2.81 11.19 0.11
CA GLY A 438 1.67 11.95 0.62
C GLY A 438 0.94 12.71 -0.49
N GLU A 439 1.67 13.34 -1.41
CA GLU A 439 1.12 14.00 -2.60
C GLU A 439 0.41 13.00 -3.52
N TRP A 440 1.05 11.86 -3.82
CA TRP A 440 0.46 10.79 -4.63
C TRP A 440 -0.84 10.25 -4.02
N ARG A 441 -0.88 10.02 -2.70
CA ARG A 441 -2.09 9.56 -2.01
C ARG A 441 -3.22 10.57 -2.08
N LYS A 442 -2.92 11.86 -1.85
CA LYS A 442 -3.90 12.95 -2.00
C LYS A 442 -4.46 12.99 -3.42
N ASN A 443 -3.60 12.81 -4.43
CA ASN A 443 -4.01 12.80 -5.83
C ASN A 443 -4.95 11.63 -6.15
N ILE A 444 -4.58 10.39 -5.76
CA ILE A 444 -5.43 9.21 -5.98
C ILE A 444 -6.77 9.32 -5.23
N GLU A 445 -6.76 9.81 -3.99
CA GLU A 445 -8.01 10.02 -3.24
C GLU A 445 -8.90 11.09 -3.89
N ALA A 446 -8.32 12.17 -4.42
CA ALA A 446 -9.06 13.21 -5.14
C ALA A 446 -9.68 12.66 -6.43
N ASN A 447 -8.90 11.95 -7.25
CA ASN A 447 -9.39 11.33 -8.49
C ASN A 447 -10.48 10.29 -8.20
N SER A 448 -10.28 9.44 -7.18
CA SER A 448 -11.29 8.45 -6.76
C SER A 448 -12.61 9.10 -6.33
N ARG A 449 -12.54 10.25 -5.63
CA ARG A 449 -13.74 11.00 -5.21
C ARG A 449 -14.46 11.62 -6.40
N LEU A 450 -13.74 12.20 -7.36
CA LEU A 450 -14.32 12.79 -8.56
C LEU A 450 -14.94 11.74 -9.47
N MET A 451 -14.26 10.61 -9.68
CA MET A 451 -14.78 9.47 -10.44
C MET A 451 -16.05 8.90 -9.80
N LYS A 452 -16.07 8.74 -8.47
CA LYS A 452 -17.26 8.31 -7.72
C LYS A 452 -18.42 9.30 -7.86
N LYS A 453 -18.16 10.60 -7.74
CA LYS A 453 -19.16 11.66 -7.89
C LYS A 453 -19.75 11.67 -9.30
N PHE A 454 -18.93 11.48 -10.33
CA PHE A 454 -19.39 11.30 -11.70
C PHE A 454 -20.31 10.08 -11.82
N GLU A 455 -19.88 8.89 -11.38
CA GLU A 455 -20.69 7.66 -11.47
C GLU A 455 -22.02 7.77 -10.71
N GLU A 456 -22.02 8.35 -9.49
CA GLU A 456 -23.24 8.59 -8.72
C GLU A 456 -24.19 9.55 -9.43
N SER A 457 -23.67 10.67 -9.97
CA SER A 457 -24.48 11.64 -10.71
C SER A 457 -25.02 11.07 -12.03
N ARG A 458 -24.23 10.23 -12.70
CA ARG A 458 -24.61 9.52 -13.93
C ARG A 458 -25.70 8.51 -13.65
N ALA A 459 -25.54 7.67 -12.63
CA ALA A 459 -26.52 6.66 -12.25
C ALA A 459 -27.86 7.28 -11.86
N GLU A 460 -27.85 8.40 -11.12
CA GLU A 460 -29.08 9.12 -10.77
C GLU A 460 -29.75 9.72 -12.02
N LEU A 461 -28.98 10.33 -12.94
CA LEU A 461 -29.52 10.84 -14.20
C LEU A 461 -30.12 9.71 -15.07
N GLU A 462 -29.39 8.61 -15.24
CA GLU A 462 -29.84 7.43 -15.98
C GLU A 462 -31.12 6.84 -15.38
N LYS A 463 -31.20 6.76 -14.05
CA LYS A 463 -32.40 6.29 -13.33
C LYS A 463 -33.59 7.22 -13.54
N VAL A 464 -33.42 8.53 -13.46
CA VAL A 464 -34.50 9.50 -13.72
C VAL A 464 -34.98 9.38 -15.17
N ILE A 465 -34.05 9.32 -16.13
CA ILE A 465 -34.37 9.11 -17.56
C ILE A 465 -35.10 7.78 -17.77
N GLN A 466 -34.69 6.71 -17.08
CA GLN A 466 -35.32 5.40 -17.18
C GLN A 466 -36.76 5.41 -16.64
N ILE A 467 -36.99 5.97 -15.45
CA ILE A 467 -38.33 6.11 -14.85
C ILE A 467 -39.23 6.95 -15.77
N ALA A 468 -38.70 8.05 -16.31
CA ALA A 468 -39.44 8.91 -17.22
C ALA A 468 -39.84 8.20 -18.52
N ASN A 469 -38.92 7.44 -19.12
CA ASN A 469 -39.21 6.59 -20.28
C ASN A 469 -40.22 5.48 -19.97
N CYS A 470 -40.22 4.93 -18.75
CA CYS A 470 -41.26 4.01 -18.31
C CYS A 470 -42.62 4.71 -18.24
N CYS A 471 -42.70 5.92 -17.69
CA CYS A 471 -43.94 6.71 -17.67
C CYS A 471 -44.46 7.04 -19.08
N LEU A 472 -43.59 7.30 -20.05
CA LEU A 472 -43.99 7.53 -21.45
C LEU A 472 -44.62 6.28 -22.10
N LYS A 473 -44.23 5.07 -21.66
CA LYS A 473 -44.71 3.79 -22.23
C LYS A 473 -45.84 3.13 -21.43
N GLU A 474 -46.14 3.63 -20.23
CA GLU A 474 -47.12 3.05 -19.31
C GLU A 474 -48.55 3.15 -19.88
N LYS A 475 -49.31 2.05 -19.80
CA LYS A 475 -50.71 1.94 -20.27
C LYS A 475 -51.61 1.50 -19.12
N GLY A 476 -52.82 2.05 -19.03
CA GLY A 476 -53.73 1.83 -17.90
C GLY A 476 -54.85 2.87 -17.85
N ASN A 477 -55.43 3.11 -16.67
CA ASN A 477 -56.47 4.11 -16.47
C ASN A 477 -55.92 5.53 -16.76
N PRO A 478 -56.44 6.26 -17.77
CA PRO A 478 -55.92 7.57 -18.14
C PRO A 478 -55.92 8.62 -17.01
N GLU A 479 -56.86 8.55 -16.06
CA GLU A 479 -56.95 9.52 -14.96
C GLU A 479 -55.88 9.31 -13.90
N GLU A 480 -55.65 8.05 -13.54
CA GLU A 480 -54.60 7.67 -12.58
C GLU A 480 -53.21 7.91 -13.16
N LEU A 481 -53.01 7.56 -14.44
CA LEU A 481 -51.77 7.82 -15.16
C LEU A 481 -51.52 9.32 -15.29
N LEU A 482 -52.52 10.12 -15.64
CA LEU A 482 -52.37 11.57 -15.73
C LEU A 482 -51.94 12.17 -14.38
N ARG A 483 -52.54 11.73 -13.26
CA ARG A 483 -52.14 12.19 -11.92
C ARG A 483 -50.70 11.80 -11.60
N LYS A 484 -50.36 10.52 -11.73
CA LYS A 484 -49.03 9.96 -11.43
C LYS A 484 -47.94 10.60 -12.28
N HIS A 485 -48.16 10.69 -13.59
CA HIS A 485 -47.19 11.25 -14.53
C HIS A 485 -47.05 12.76 -14.34
N SER A 486 -48.14 13.50 -14.12
CA SER A 486 -48.04 14.94 -13.86
C SER A 486 -47.24 15.22 -12.59
N GLU A 487 -47.40 14.43 -11.53
CA GLU A 487 -46.63 14.55 -10.29
C GLU A 487 -45.13 14.31 -10.54
N PHE A 488 -44.77 13.25 -11.26
CA PHE A 488 -43.39 12.96 -11.62
C PHE A 488 -42.77 14.03 -12.54
N PHE A 489 -43.43 14.39 -13.64
CA PHE A 489 -42.87 15.34 -14.61
C PHE A 489 -42.77 16.77 -14.05
N ASN A 490 -43.60 17.14 -13.05
CA ASN A 490 -43.47 18.41 -12.34
C ASN A 490 -42.30 18.43 -11.35
N GLN A 491 -41.81 17.27 -10.92
CA GLN A 491 -40.67 17.10 -10.02
C GLN A 491 -39.33 16.91 -10.77
N LEU A 492 -39.34 16.86 -12.11
CA LEU A 492 -38.12 16.79 -12.91
C LEU A 492 -37.28 18.05 -12.70
N ASP A 493 -36.26 17.93 -11.86
CA ASP A 493 -35.35 19.01 -11.53
C ASP A 493 -34.15 19.05 -12.49
N GLN A 494 -33.96 20.20 -13.15
CA GLN A 494 -32.79 20.48 -13.99
C GLN A 494 -31.47 20.35 -13.20
N ARG A 495 -31.49 20.45 -11.87
CA ARG A 495 -30.32 20.26 -11.01
C ARG A 495 -29.68 18.89 -11.17
N VAL A 496 -30.44 17.83 -11.49
CA VAL A 496 -29.89 16.47 -11.69
C VAL A 496 -28.97 16.44 -12.91
N LEU A 497 -29.41 17.01 -14.04
CA LEU A 497 -28.57 17.15 -15.22
C LEU A 497 -27.38 18.08 -14.98
N ASN A 498 -27.58 19.20 -14.30
CA ASN A 498 -26.50 20.14 -14.01
C ASN A 498 -25.44 19.54 -13.07
N ALA A 499 -25.84 18.71 -12.11
CA ALA A 499 -24.92 18.00 -11.23
C ALA A 499 -24.06 16.98 -12.00
N PHE A 500 -24.67 16.26 -12.95
CA PHE A 500 -23.94 15.36 -13.86
C PHE A 500 -22.97 16.13 -14.75
N LEU A 501 -23.40 17.19 -15.42
CA LEU A 501 -22.53 18.01 -16.28
C LEU A 501 -21.35 18.60 -15.50
N LYS A 502 -21.61 19.14 -14.30
CA LYS A 502 -20.56 19.65 -13.42
C LYS A 502 -19.57 18.56 -13.00
N ALA A 503 -20.05 17.36 -12.69
CA ALA A 503 -19.17 16.23 -12.37
C ALA A 503 -18.34 15.77 -13.58
N CYS A 504 -18.86 15.93 -14.81
CA CYS A 504 -18.10 15.67 -16.03
C CYS A 504 -17.03 16.74 -16.28
N ASP A 505 -17.34 18.02 -16.09
CA ASP A 505 -16.38 19.11 -16.25
C ASP A 505 -15.21 18.96 -15.26
N GLU A 506 -15.52 18.73 -13.97
CA GLU A 506 -14.52 18.49 -12.93
C GLU A 506 -13.64 17.25 -13.21
N LEU A 507 -14.15 16.25 -13.94
CA LEU A 507 -13.41 15.05 -14.31
C LEU A 507 -12.59 15.24 -15.60
N THR A 508 -13.09 16.06 -16.53
CA THR A 508 -12.41 16.39 -17.81
C THR A 508 -11.10 17.14 -17.56
N ASP A 509 -11.05 17.98 -16.53
CA ASP A 509 -9.85 18.73 -16.14
C ASP A 509 -8.68 17.83 -15.72
N ILE A 510 -8.95 16.56 -15.40
CA ILE A 510 -7.96 15.62 -14.83
C ILE A 510 -7.71 14.42 -15.74
N LEU A 511 -8.71 13.98 -16.51
CA LEU A 511 -8.61 12.81 -17.38
C LEU A 511 -7.67 13.01 -18.58
N PRO A 512 -6.97 11.95 -19.05
CA PRO A 512 -6.23 11.95 -20.30
C PRO A 512 -7.13 12.12 -21.54
N GLU A 513 -6.57 12.66 -22.65
CA GLU A 513 -7.30 12.90 -23.90
C GLU A 513 -8.02 11.65 -24.46
N GLN A 514 -7.46 10.44 -24.27
CA GLN A 514 -8.12 9.20 -24.69
C GLN A 514 -9.45 8.94 -23.97
N GLU A 515 -9.52 9.19 -22.66
CA GLU A 515 -10.71 8.92 -21.84
C GLU A 515 -11.70 10.09 -21.84
N GLN A 516 -11.23 11.31 -22.11
CA GLN A 516 -12.10 12.45 -22.34
C GLN A 516 -13.09 12.20 -23.49
N HIS A 517 -12.70 11.44 -24.52
CA HIS A 517 -13.59 11.13 -25.65
C HIS A 517 -14.79 10.26 -25.21
N SER A 518 -14.57 9.23 -24.41
CA SER A 518 -15.64 8.34 -23.93
C SER A 518 -16.57 9.06 -22.94
N LEU A 519 -16.02 9.93 -22.09
CA LEU A 519 -16.78 10.82 -21.21
C LEU A 519 -17.68 11.76 -22.02
N GLN A 520 -17.13 12.42 -23.05
CA GLN A 520 -17.90 13.32 -23.91
C GLN A 520 -19.02 12.58 -24.67
N GLU A 521 -18.80 11.35 -25.11
CA GLU A 521 -19.85 10.53 -25.71
C GLU A 521 -20.99 10.23 -24.73
N ALA A 522 -20.66 9.86 -23.49
CA ALA A 522 -21.66 9.64 -22.43
C ALA A 522 -22.47 10.91 -22.14
N VAL A 523 -21.79 12.06 -22.05
CA VAL A 523 -22.42 13.38 -21.89
C VAL A 523 -23.37 13.68 -23.04
N ARG A 524 -22.90 13.56 -24.29
CA ARG A 524 -23.72 13.81 -25.48
C ARG A 524 -24.95 12.90 -25.51
N LYS A 525 -24.79 11.63 -25.17
CA LYS A 525 -25.88 10.65 -25.15
C LYS A 525 -26.92 10.98 -24.09
N LEU A 526 -26.53 11.16 -22.83
CA LEU A 526 -27.46 11.42 -21.72
C LEU A 526 -28.10 12.80 -21.83
N HIS A 527 -27.35 13.81 -22.25
CA HIS A 527 -27.89 15.15 -22.51
C HIS A 527 -28.93 15.15 -23.64
N ARG A 528 -28.68 14.38 -24.71
CA ARG A 528 -29.66 14.19 -25.78
C ARG A 528 -30.92 13.50 -25.27
N GLN A 529 -30.78 12.41 -24.52
CA GLN A 529 -31.92 11.69 -23.95
C GLN A 529 -32.75 12.56 -22.99
N TRP A 530 -32.10 13.38 -22.17
CA TRP A 530 -32.78 14.35 -21.31
C TRP A 530 -33.55 15.41 -22.11
N LYS A 531 -32.95 15.92 -23.19
CA LYS A 531 -33.59 16.92 -24.07
C LYS A 531 -34.78 16.32 -24.83
N ASP A 532 -34.64 15.10 -25.34
CA ASP A 532 -35.72 14.36 -25.99
C ASP A 532 -36.87 14.17 -24.99
N LEU A 533 -36.56 13.78 -23.74
CA LEU A 533 -37.54 13.65 -22.66
C LEU A 533 -38.26 14.96 -22.33
N GLN A 534 -37.54 16.08 -22.19
CA GLN A 534 -38.13 17.39 -21.94
C GLN A 534 -39.08 17.81 -23.06
N THR A 535 -38.82 17.37 -24.28
CA THR A 535 -39.66 17.66 -25.45
C THR A 535 -40.89 16.76 -25.48
N GLU A 536 -40.73 15.46 -25.22
CA GLU A 536 -41.82 14.47 -25.31
C GLU A 536 -42.78 14.52 -24.11
N ALA A 537 -42.31 14.85 -22.91
CA ALA A 537 -43.11 14.82 -21.68
C ALA A 537 -44.37 15.70 -21.72
N PRO A 538 -44.32 16.98 -22.15
CA PRO A 538 -45.52 17.82 -22.28
C PRO A 538 -46.54 17.24 -23.28
N TYR A 539 -46.07 16.68 -24.39
CA TYR A 539 -46.94 16.06 -25.39
C TYR A 539 -47.64 14.82 -24.81
N HIS A 540 -46.91 13.95 -24.10
CA HIS A 540 -47.48 12.78 -23.41
C HIS A 540 -48.58 13.17 -22.40
N LEU A 541 -48.36 14.22 -21.61
CA LEU A 541 -49.37 14.71 -20.68
C LEU A 541 -50.61 15.25 -21.40
N ILE A 542 -50.46 15.86 -22.58
CA ILE A 542 -51.59 16.30 -23.41
C ILE A 542 -52.34 15.09 -23.97
N HIS A 543 -51.65 14.06 -24.46
CA HIS A 543 -52.27 12.81 -24.91
C HIS A 543 -53.12 12.17 -23.81
N LEU A 544 -52.59 12.05 -22.59
CA LEU A 544 -53.34 11.51 -21.45
C LEU A 544 -54.56 12.37 -21.11
N LYS A 545 -54.46 13.71 -21.17
CA LYS A 545 -55.61 14.60 -20.96
C LYS A 545 -56.70 14.39 -22.01
N ILE A 546 -56.32 14.16 -23.27
CA ILE A 546 -57.28 13.88 -24.35
C ILE A 546 -57.94 12.51 -24.12
N GLU A 547 -57.18 11.49 -23.76
CA GLU A 547 -57.73 10.16 -23.49
C GLU A 547 -58.68 10.18 -22.28
N VAL A 548 -58.39 10.96 -21.22
CA VAL A 548 -59.34 11.21 -20.11
C VAL A 548 -60.63 11.87 -20.59
N GLN A 549 -60.54 12.92 -21.42
CA GLN A 549 -61.75 13.58 -21.93
C GLN A 549 -62.55 12.64 -22.83
N LYS A 550 -61.88 11.81 -23.64
CA LYS A 550 -62.49 10.80 -24.49
C LYS A 550 -63.21 9.72 -23.69
N SER A 551 -62.59 9.18 -22.64
CA SER A 551 -63.26 8.20 -21.77
C SER A 551 -64.53 8.78 -21.15
N LYS A 552 -64.48 10.04 -20.67
CA LYS A 552 -65.66 10.75 -20.16
C LYS A 552 -66.71 11.00 -21.23
N PHE A 553 -66.31 11.41 -22.43
CA PHE A 553 -67.18 11.62 -23.56
C PHE A 553 -67.93 10.34 -23.95
N LEU A 554 -67.24 9.20 -24.01
CA LEU A 554 -67.85 7.91 -24.34
C LEU A 554 -68.87 7.49 -23.28
N VAL A 555 -68.58 7.68 -21.99
CA VAL A 555 -69.55 7.40 -20.92
C VAL A 555 -70.81 8.27 -21.08
N THR A 556 -70.66 9.58 -21.30
CA THR A 556 -71.81 10.49 -21.49
C THR A 556 -72.58 10.18 -22.79
N VAL A 557 -71.92 9.69 -23.84
CA VAL A 557 -72.57 9.23 -25.07
C VAL A 557 -73.41 7.98 -24.80
N GLU A 558 -72.89 7.01 -24.05
CA GLU A 558 -73.65 5.81 -23.70
C GLU A 558 -74.84 6.13 -22.79
N GLU A 559 -74.71 7.09 -21.87
CA GLU A 559 -75.85 7.62 -21.10
C GLU A 559 -76.93 8.23 -22.01
N CYS A 560 -76.54 9.01 -23.01
CA CYS A 560 -77.47 9.57 -23.99
C CYS A 560 -78.16 8.48 -24.82
N LYS A 561 -77.42 7.46 -25.28
CA LYS A 561 -77.99 6.32 -26.00
C LYS A 561 -78.94 5.50 -25.14
N ALA A 562 -78.60 5.26 -23.87
CA ALA A 562 -79.45 4.55 -22.93
C ALA A 562 -80.78 5.29 -22.70
N GLU A 563 -80.73 6.62 -22.57
CA GLU A 563 -81.94 7.44 -22.43
C GLU A 563 -82.78 7.45 -23.71
N LEU A 564 -82.17 7.55 -24.89
CA LEU A 564 -82.89 7.39 -26.17
C LEU A 564 -83.54 6.01 -26.30
N ALA A 565 -82.85 4.94 -25.89
CA ALA A 565 -83.40 3.59 -25.91
C ALA A 565 -84.59 3.45 -24.93
N ARG A 566 -84.49 4.06 -23.74
CA ARG A 566 -85.58 4.13 -22.77
C ARG A 566 -86.80 4.84 -23.36
N GLN A 567 -86.60 6.03 -23.95
CA GLN A 567 -87.68 6.83 -24.54
C GLN A 567 -88.34 6.12 -25.73
N ASN A 568 -87.55 5.53 -26.63
CA ASN A 568 -88.06 4.75 -27.76
C ASN A 568 -88.86 3.51 -27.34
N LYS A 569 -88.57 2.91 -26.18
CA LYS A 569 -89.34 1.77 -25.64
C LYS A 569 -90.68 2.18 -25.02
N VAL A 570 -90.77 3.38 -24.46
CA VAL A 570 -91.98 3.89 -23.76
C VAL A 570 -92.94 4.60 -24.74
N LEU A 571 -92.45 5.06 -25.89
CA LEU A 571 -93.18 5.71 -27.00
C LEU A 571 -94.45 4.98 -27.46
N SER A 572 -94.63 3.69 -27.17
CA SER A 572 -95.82 2.91 -27.56
C SER A 572 -96.89 2.74 -26.45
N ARG A 573 -96.71 3.28 -25.24
CA ARG A 573 -97.58 2.95 -24.08
C ARG A 573 -98.13 4.13 -23.24
N GLU A 574 -97.59 5.33 -23.28
CA GLU A 574 -97.99 6.45 -22.38
C GLU A 574 -98.13 7.81 -23.09
N GLY A 575 -98.81 8.77 -22.43
CA GLY A 575 -99.12 10.10 -22.98
C GLY A 575 -97.90 10.98 -23.27
N ASN A 576 -97.82 11.48 -24.50
CA ASN A 576 -96.63 12.08 -25.10
C ASN A 576 -96.15 13.42 -24.48
N GLU A 577 -97.01 14.17 -23.77
CA GLU A 577 -96.66 15.49 -23.23
C GLU A 577 -95.53 15.46 -22.17
N ARG A 578 -95.53 14.46 -21.27
CA ARG A 578 -94.49 14.36 -20.23
C ARG A 578 -93.14 13.98 -20.83
N MET A 579 -93.15 13.07 -21.79
CA MET A 579 -91.95 12.55 -22.44
C MET A 579 -91.26 13.61 -23.31
N ILE A 580 -92.02 14.48 -24.00
CA ILE A 580 -91.44 15.62 -24.75
C ILE A 580 -90.70 16.56 -23.81
N LYS A 581 -91.27 16.89 -22.64
CA LYS A 581 -90.60 17.74 -21.64
C LYS A 581 -89.33 17.09 -21.08
N GLU A 582 -89.38 15.80 -20.77
CA GLU A 582 -88.20 15.04 -20.32
C GLU A 582 -87.10 15.01 -21.40
N HIS A 583 -87.47 14.78 -22.66
CA HIS A 583 -86.55 14.78 -23.81
C HIS A 583 -85.88 16.15 -23.99
N MET A 584 -86.65 17.24 -23.93
CA MET A 584 -86.11 18.61 -24.04
C MET A 584 -85.22 18.98 -22.83
N LEU A 585 -85.55 18.52 -21.62
CA LEU A 585 -84.73 18.78 -20.43
C LEU A 585 -83.43 17.98 -20.45
N PHE A 586 -83.46 16.72 -20.86
CA PHE A 586 -82.28 15.85 -20.87
C PHE A 586 -81.32 16.13 -22.03
N PHE A 587 -81.82 16.56 -23.20
CA PHE A 587 -81.00 16.84 -24.39
C PHE A 587 -80.84 18.33 -24.73
N GLY A 588 -81.49 19.24 -23.99
CA GLY A 588 -81.39 20.69 -24.20
C GLY A 588 -80.04 21.30 -23.74
N ASP A 589 -79.97 22.63 -23.66
CA ASP A 589 -78.74 23.42 -23.44
C ASP A 589 -77.97 23.12 -22.13
N LYS A 590 -78.58 22.39 -21.19
CA LYS A 590 -77.93 21.94 -19.94
C LYS A 590 -77.90 20.41 -19.80
N GLY A 591 -78.28 19.71 -20.85
CA GLY A 591 -78.46 18.26 -20.91
C GLY A 591 -77.17 17.48 -21.16
N SER A 592 -77.28 16.15 -21.09
CA SER A 592 -76.14 15.23 -21.26
C SER A 592 -75.52 15.30 -22.66
N TYR A 593 -76.30 15.63 -23.70
CA TYR A 593 -75.77 15.86 -25.04
C TYR A 593 -74.86 17.09 -25.12
N HIS A 594 -75.26 18.20 -24.48
CA HIS A 594 -74.42 19.40 -24.43
C HIS A 594 -73.14 19.18 -23.60
N LEU A 595 -73.18 18.27 -22.62
CA LEU A 595 -71.97 17.83 -21.92
C LEU A 595 -71.02 17.08 -22.88
N CYS A 596 -71.54 16.21 -23.76
CA CYS A 596 -70.74 15.58 -24.82
C CYS A 596 -70.10 16.62 -25.76
N GLU A 597 -70.84 17.66 -26.16
CA GLU A 597 -70.30 18.78 -26.97
C GLU A 597 -69.15 19.50 -26.25
N LYS A 598 -69.33 19.85 -24.96
CA LYS A 598 -68.27 20.49 -24.15
C LYS A 598 -67.03 19.62 -23.99
N ARG A 599 -67.20 18.30 -23.84
CA ARG A 599 -66.09 17.36 -23.75
C ARG A 599 -65.34 17.26 -25.07
N LEU A 600 -66.06 17.22 -26.18
CA LEU A 600 -65.48 17.22 -27.51
C LEU A 600 -64.73 18.53 -27.81
N GLN A 601 -65.31 19.69 -27.48
CA GLN A 601 -64.63 20.99 -27.61
C GLN A 601 -63.33 21.04 -26.81
N ARG A 602 -63.31 20.52 -25.57
CA ARG A 602 -62.08 20.38 -24.79
C ARG A 602 -61.05 19.45 -25.43
N MET A 603 -61.49 18.36 -26.07
CA MET A 603 -60.59 17.50 -26.85
C MET A 603 -60.02 18.26 -28.05
N GLU A 604 -60.81 19.07 -28.75
CA GLU A 604 -60.37 19.91 -29.88
C GLU A 604 -59.31 20.93 -29.44
N GLU A 605 -59.56 21.65 -28.35
CA GLU A 605 -58.61 22.61 -27.76
C GLU A 605 -57.27 21.96 -27.37
N LEU A 606 -57.32 20.74 -26.83
CA LEU A 606 -56.12 19.98 -26.48
C LEU A 606 -55.39 19.47 -27.72
N CYS A 607 -56.11 19.00 -28.75
CA CYS A 607 -55.54 18.58 -30.03
C CYS A 607 -54.89 19.73 -30.82
N GLN A 608 -55.33 20.97 -30.63
CA GLN A 608 -54.66 22.14 -31.24
C GLN A 608 -53.24 22.37 -30.70
N LYS A 609 -52.94 21.87 -29.49
CA LYS A 609 -51.61 21.96 -28.88
C LYS A 609 -50.65 20.85 -29.32
N LEU A 610 -51.13 19.89 -30.12
CA LEU A 610 -50.35 18.80 -30.69
C LEU A 610 -50.02 19.05 -32.17
N PRO A 611 -48.92 18.46 -32.71
CA PRO A 611 -48.59 18.53 -34.13
C PRO A 611 -49.75 18.10 -35.05
N VAL A 612 -49.72 18.58 -36.31
CA VAL A 612 -50.81 18.33 -37.27
C VAL A 612 -50.91 16.84 -37.66
N SER A 613 -49.78 16.13 -37.71
CA SER A 613 -49.68 14.72 -38.08
C SER A 613 -49.99 13.72 -36.96
N ASP A 614 -50.52 14.19 -35.83
CA ASP A 614 -50.70 13.39 -34.63
C ASP A 614 -51.88 12.38 -34.75
N PRO A 615 -51.70 11.09 -34.39
CA PRO A 615 -52.74 10.07 -34.52
C PRO A 615 -53.99 10.32 -33.66
N VAL A 616 -53.92 11.17 -32.64
CA VAL A 616 -55.08 11.52 -31.80
C VAL A 616 -56.14 12.32 -32.58
N ARG A 617 -55.80 12.96 -33.70
CA ARG A 617 -56.80 13.61 -34.58
C ARG A 617 -57.78 12.61 -35.18
N GLY A 618 -57.33 11.41 -35.55
CA GLY A 618 -58.25 10.35 -36.03
C GLY A 618 -59.24 9.92 -34.94
N THR A 619 -58.82 9.97 -33.66
CA THR A 619 -59.69 9.72 -32.52
C THR A 619 -60.73 10.83 -32.34
N LEU A 620 -60.31 12.09 -32.47
CA LEU A 620 -61.22 13.25 -32.41
C LEU A 620 -62.27 13.22 -33.53
N GLU A 621 -61.88 12.92 -34.77
CA GLU A 621 -62.80 12.77 -35.90
C GLU A 621 -63.80 11.64 -35.69
N SER A 622 -63.38 10.55 -35.03
CA SER A 622 -64.27 9.44 -34.67
C SER A 622 -65.30 9.88 -33.61
N SER A 623 -64.90 10.65 -32.60
CA SER A 623 -65.79 11.22 -31.59
C SER A 623 -66.76 12.25 -32.18
N GLN A 624 -66.31 13.08 -33.14
CA GLN A 624 -67.17 14.00 -33.90
C GLN A 624 -68.25 13.26 -34.70
N ARG A 625 -67.89 12.14 -35.36
CA ARG A 625 -68.86 11.28 -36.06
C ARG A 625 -69.89 10.69 -35.10
N ILE A 626 -69.44 10.11 -33.99
CA ILE A 626 -70.32 9.55 -32.96
C ILE A 626 -71.33 10.60 -32.43
N LEU A 627 -70.88 11.85 -32.22
CA LEU A 627 -71.75 12.91 -31.71
C LEU A 627 -72.79 13.37 -32.76
N LYS A 628 -72.40 13.44 -34.04
CA LYS A 628 -73.34 13.72 -35.15
C LYS A 628 -74.40 12.63 -35.30
N ASP A 629 -73.99 11.38 -35.23
CA ASP A 629 -74.91 10.24 -35.27
C ASP A 629 -75.87 10.26 -34.08
N LEU A 630 -75.37 10.53 -32.86
CA LEU A 630 -76.19 10.69 -31.67
C LEU A 630 -77.22 11.82 -31.84
N LYS A 631 -76.82 12.98 -32.39
CA LYS A 631 -77.73 14.10 -32.65
C LYS A 631 -78.87 13.71 -33.58
N SER A 632 -78.56 13.01 -34.67
CA SER A 632 -79.59 12.53 -35.60
C SER A 632 -80.59 11.57 -34.94
N GLN A 633 -80.15 10.75 -33.98
CA GLN A 633 -81.02 9.85 -33.23
C GLN A 633 -81.91 10.62 -32.24
N ILE A 634 -81.36 11.62 -31.55
CA ILE A 634 -82.11 12.53 -30.68
C ILE A 634 -83.22 13.22 -31.47
N ASP A 635 -82.87 13.85 -32.58
CA ASP A 635 -83.81 14.61 -33.42
C ASP A 635 -84.89 13.69 -34.01
N SER A 636 -84.54 12.46 -34.42
CA SER A 636 -85.51 11.47 -34.90
C SER A 636 -86.50 11.02 -33.80
N THR A 637 -86.04 10.79 -32.57
CA THR A 637 -86.92 10.44 -31.44
C THR A 637 -87.81 11.61 -31.02
N TYR A 638 -87.31 12.85 -31.08
CA TYR A 638 -88.12 14.06 -30.84
C TYR A 638 -89.28 14.19 -31.83
N MET A 639 -89.01 14.02 -33.13
CA MET A 639 -90.05 14.11 -34.18
C MET A 639 -91.16 13.06 -33.99
N LYS A 640 -90.79 11.83 -33.60
CA LYS A 640 -91.77 10.77 -33.29
C LYS A 640 -92.64 11.10 -32.08
N LEU A 641 -92.11 11.79 -31.08
CA LEU A 641 -92.87 12.20 -29.89
C LEU A 641 -93.89 13.29 -30.21
N THR A 642 -93.57 14.21 -31.11
CA THR A 642 -94.45 15.34 -31.49
C THR A 642 -95.61 14.94 -32.41
N GLU A 643 -95.44 13.95 -33.30
CA GLU A 643 -96.49 13.51 -34.23
C GLU A 643 -97.70 12.83 -33.53
N HIS A 644 -97.56 12.38 -32.28
CA HIS A 644 -98.58 11.60 -31.56
C HIS A 644 -99.36 12.38 -30.46
N SER A 645 -99.32 13.72 -30.38
CA SER A 645 -100.02 14.47 -29.31
C SER A 645 -101.41 15.01 -29.70
N ASP A 646 -102.48 14.45 -29.13
CA ASP A 646 -103.90 14.72 -29.44
C ASP A 646 -104.55 15.77 -28.48
N THR A 647 -103.84 16.87 -28.17
CA THR A 647 -104.03 17.66 -26.94
C THR A 647 -105.00 18.86 -27.06
N TRP A 648 -105.31 19.35 -28.26
CA TRP A 648 -106.19 20.52 -28.49
C TRP A 648 -107.71 20.24 -28.36
N LYS A 649 -108.15 18.99 -28.53
CA LYS A 649 -109.58 18.61 -28.51
C LYS A 649 -110.26 18.82 -27.15
N GLY A 650 -109.52 18.71 -26.04
CA GLY A 650 -110.04 18.87 -24.67
C GLY A 650 -110.18 20.33 -24.20
N TYR A 651 -109.49 21.27 -24.85
CA TYR A 651 -109.53 22.69 -24.50
C TYR A 651 -110.82 23.37 -25.01
N ARG A 652 -111.21 23.09 -26.27
CA ARG A 652 -112.40 23.70 -26.90
C ARG A 652 -113.72 23.34 -26.20
N SER A 653 -113.85 22.14 -25.63
CA SER A 653 -115.10 21.72 -24.98
C SER A 653 -115.43 22.46 -23.68
N ARG A 654 -114.42 22.96 -22.95
CA ARG A 654 -114.61 23.69 -21.68
C ARG A 654 -114.80 25.20 -21.86
N CYS A 655 -114.26 25.79 -22.91
CA CYS A 655 -114.41 27.23 -23.19
C CYS A 655 -115.88 27.60 -23.49
N HIS A 656 -116.58 26.76 -24.26
CA HIS A 656 -117.99 26.99 -24.64
C HIS A 656 -118.99 26.89 -23.47
N LEU A 657 -118.62 26.30 -22.32
CA LEU A 657 -119.53 26.18 -21.17
C LEU A 657 -119.61 27.45 -20.31
N HIS A 658 -118.72 28.43 -20.53
CA HIS A 658 -118.55 29.60 -19.67
C HIS A 658 -119.20 30.89 -20.21
N SER A 659 -119.64 30.92 -21.49
CA SER A 659 -120.21 32.12 -22.12
C SER A 659 -121.68 32.43 -21.76
N TYR A 660 -122.30 31.66 -20.85
CA TYR A 660 -123.65 31.92 -20.34
C TYR A 660 -123.63 32.04 -18.81
N LEU A 661 -123.55 33.26 -18.25
CA LEU A 661 -124.00 33.62 -16.88
C LEU A 661 -123.84 35.15 -16.63
N GLY A 662 -124.57 35.96 -17.39
CA GLY A 662 -124.68 37.42 -17.22
C GLY A 662 -125.85 37.87 -16.32
N LEU A 663 -126.22 37.11 -15.28
CA LEU A 663 -127.38 37.45 -14.41
C LEU A 663 -127.10 37.24 -12.92
N ALA A 664 -126.17 38.02 -12.36
CA ALA A 664 -126.01 38.12 -10.89
C ALA A 664 -125.54 39.52 -10.42
N GLU A 665 -125.87 40.59 -11.18
CA GLU A 665 -125.67 41.98 -10.74
C GLU A 665 -126.66 42.51 -9.66
N PRO A 666 -127.89 42.00 -9.44
CA PRO A 666 -128.81 42.65 -8.50
C PRO A 666 -128.61 42.37 -6.99
N CYS A 667 -127.68 41.53 -6.54
CA CYS A 667 -127.59 41.13 -5.12
C CYS A 667 -126.64 41.97 -4.24
N ILE A 668 -125.99 43.01 -4.79
CA ILE A 668 -124.89 43.74 -4.12
C ILE A 668 -125.30 45.15 -3.68
N SER A 669 -126.43 45.31 -2.99
CA SER A 669 -126.76 46.65 -2.44
C SER A 669 -127.25 46.71 -1.00
N HIS A 670 -127.49 45.60 -0.28
CA HIS A 670 -128.01 45.68 1.09
C HIS A 670 -127.47 44.58 2.04
N GLY A 671 -126.51 44.94 2.91
CA GLY A 671 -126.52 44.54 4.33
C GLY A 671 -125.75 43.30 4.82
N LYS A 672 -124.52 43.54 5.31
CA LYS A 672 -123.89 43.04 6.56
C LYS A 672 -124.30 41.66 7.13
N SER A 673 -123.54 40.60 6.80
CA SER A 673 -123.42 39.36 7.59
C SER A 673 -122.21 38.53 7.12
N ASP A 674 -121.44 37.94 8.06
CA ASP A 674 -120.32 37.02 7.80
C ASP A 674 -120.69 35.82 6.90
N ALA A 675 -121.97 35.43 6.87
CA ALA A 675 -122.44 34.32 6.06
C ALA A 675 -122.49 34.65 4.54
N VAL A 676 -122.67 35.93 4.17
CA VAL A 676 -122.76 36.36 2.77
C VAL A 676 -121.36 36.50 2.13
N ILE A 677 -120.35 36.87 2.94
CA ILE A 677 -118.94 36.89 2.51
C ILE A 677 -118.45 35.47 2.21
N LEU A 678 -118.91 34.46 2.94
CA LEU A 678 -118.57 33.05 2.72
C LEU A 678 -119.16 32.47 1.43
N GLU A 679 -120.39 32.86 1.06
CA GLU A 679 -121.03 32.39 -0.18
C GLU A 679 -120.44 33.08 -1.43
N ILE A 680 -120.09 34.38 -1.32
CA ILE A 680 -119.33 35.12 -2.36
C ILE A 680 -117.94 34.51 -2.54
N ARG A 681 -117.26 34.14 -1.44
CA ARG A 681 -115.96 33.46 -1.46
C ARG A 681 -116.05 32.10 -2.17
N LYS A 682 -117.13 31.34 -1.98
CA LYS A 682 -117.35 30.02 -2.62
C LYS A 682 -117.65 30.14 -4.13
N HIS A 683 -118.42 31.15 -4.54
CA HIS A 683 -118.74 31.39 -5.96
C HIS A 683 -117.53 31.92 -6.75
N ILE A 684 -116.76 32.85 -6.18
CA ILE A 684 -115.51 33.34 -6.79
C ILE A 684 -114.45 32.24 -6.85
N HIS A 685 -114.38 31.36 -5.85
CA HIS A 685 -113.44 30.23 -5.84
C HIS A 685 -113.71 29.25 -6.99
N LYS A 686 -114.96 28.83 -7.20
CA LYS A 686 -115.32 27.87 -8.27
C LYS A 686 -115.13 28.44 -9.69
N HIS A 687 -115.41 29.73 -9.89
CA HIS A 687 -115.18 30.40 -11.19
C HIS A 687 -113.70 30.75 -11.42
N GLY A 688 -112.97 31.10 -10.36
CA GLY A 688 -111.53 31.34 -10.39
C GLY A 688 -110.72 30.08 -10.71
N GLU A 689 -111.11 28.91 -10.20
CA GLU A 689 -110.47 27.63 -10.52
C GLU A 689 -110.56 27.29 -12.02
N ASN A 690 -111.72 27.48 -12.65
CA ASN A 690 -111.90 27.21 -14.08
C ASN A 690 -111.22 28.27 -14.96
N HIS A 691 -111.25 29.55 -14.58
CA HIS A 691 -110.52 30.61 -15.29
C HIS A 691 -109.00 30.39 -15.21
N ASN A 692 -108.49 30.07 -14.01
CA ASN A 692 -107.09 29.74 -13.80
C ASN A 692 -106.68 28.46 -14.56
N TRP A 693 -107.56 27.47 -14.68
CA TRP A 693 -107.29 26.27 -15.47
C TRP A 693 -107.18 26.57 -16.97
N LEU A 694 -108.11 27.34 -17.55
CA LEU A 694 -108.06 27.73 -18.97
C LEU A 694 -106.83 28.60 -19.28
N LYS A 695 -106.48 29.54 -18.39
CA LYS A 695 -105.27 30.38 -18.50
C LYS A 695 -103.98 29.57 -18.35
N SER A 696 -103.91 28.68 -17.37
CA SER A 696 -102.73 27.83 -17.13
C SER A 696 -102.54 26.78 -18.23
N ARG A 697 -103.64 26.22 -18.77
CA ARG A 697 -103.57 25.21 -19.84
C ARG A 697 -103.23 25.83 -21.20
N LEU A 698 -103.69 27.05 -21.50
CA LEU A 698 -103.29 27.79 -22.70
C LEU A 698 -101.78 28.07 -22.70
N VAL A 699 -101.21 28.57 -21.60
CA VAL A 699 -99.75 28.79 -21.48
C VAL A 699 -98.94 27.51 -21.71
N VAL A 700 -99.42 26.37 -21.22
CA VAL A 700 -98.77 25.07 -21.43
C VAL A 700 -98.88 24.62 -22.89
N LEU A 701 -100.03 24.79 -23.55
CA LEU A 701 -100.22 24.38 -24.95
C LEU A 701 -99.46 25.28 -25.94
N THR A 702 -99.42 26.60 -25.70
CA THR A 702 -98.63 27.56 -26.49
C THR A 702 -97.12 27.33 -26.35
N SER A 703 -96.66 26.79 -25.20
CA SER A 703 -95.25 26.37 -25.03
C SER A 703 -94.89 25.07 -25.77
N LEU A 704 -95.88 24.29 -26.21
CA LEU A 704 -95.70 22.98 -26.82
C LEU A 704 -95.94 22.98 -28.35
N CYS A 705 -96.86 23.80 -28.89
CA CYS A 705 -97.10 23.99 -30.33
C CYS A 705 -97.54 25.44 -30.65
N PRO A 706 -96.75 26.26 -31.36
CA PRO A 706 -97.01 27.69 -31.59
C PRO A 706 -97.80 28.00 -32.89
N ASP A 707 -98.80 27.19 -33.25
CA ASP A 707 -99.58 27.40 -34.49
C ASP A 707 -100.70 28.46 -34.35
N LEU A 708 -101.17 28.95 -35.51
CA LEU A 708 -102.16 30.04 -35.68
C LEU A 708 -103.43 29.93 -34.81
N GLU A 709 -103.81 28.73 -34.35
CA GLU A 709 -104.98 28.48 -33.49
C GLU A 709 -104.85 29.05 -32.05
N ALA A 710 -103.63 29.36 -31.59
CA ALA A 710 -103.40 29.91 -30.24
C ALA A 710 -103.82 31.38 -30.10
N LYS A 711 -103.87 32.15 -31.21
CA LYS A 711 -104.14 33.60 -31.18
C LYS A 711 -105.63 33.93 -31.08
N GLU A 712 -106.49 33.21 -31.80
CA GLU A 712 -107.95 33.39 -31.73
C GLU A 712 -108.53 33.00 -30.36
N THR A 713 -107.93 32.02 -29.68
CA THR A 713 -108.36 31.56 -28.34
C THR A 713 -107.87 32.46 -27.19
N GLU A 714 -106.82 33.26 -27.41
CA GLU A 714 -106.33 34.25 -26.44
C GLU A 714 -107.25 35.47 -26.34
N ASP A 715 -107.85 35.90 -27.46
CA ASP A 715 -108.81 37.02 -27.51
C ASP A 715 -110.13 36.67 -26.80
N GLU A 716 -110.63 35.43 -26.94
CA GLU A 716 -111.82 34.95 -26.23
C GLU A 716 -111.62 34.89 -24.70
N LEU A 717 -110.42 34.49 -24.24
CA LEU A 717 -110.09 34.44 -22.81
C LEU A 717 -109.89 35.84 -22.21
N CYS A 718 -109.34 36.80 -22.97
CA CYS A 718 -109.15 38.19 -22.51
C CYS A 718 -110.47 38.86 -22.16
N LYS A 719 -111.52 38.63 -22.97
CA LYS A 719 -112.86 39.16 -22.73
C LYS A 719 -113.51 38.58 -21.46
N LEU A 720 -113.23 37.31 -21.16
CA LEU A 720 -113.71 36.66 -19.94
C LEU A 720 -112.92 37.09 -18.68
N SER A 721 -111.63 37.38 -18.84
CA SER A 721 -110.74 37.82 -17.75
C SER A 721 -111.07 39.24 -17.26
N SER A 722 -111.52 40.14 -18.14
CA SER A 722 -111.97 41.49 -17.73
C SER A 722 -113.20 41.47 -16.83
N ASP A 723 -114.15 40.57 -17.10
CA ASP A 723 -115.39 40.44 -16.32
C ASP A 723 -115.11 39.88 -14.91
N PHE A 724 -114.14 38.97 -14.78
CA PHE A 724 -113.71 38.41 -13.50
C PHE A 724 -112.92 39.43 -12.65
N LYS A 725 -112.13 40.30 -13.27
CA LYS A 725 -111.32 41.31 -12.57
C LYS A 725 -112.18 42.35 -11.84
N ARG A 726 -113.30 42.75 -12.44
CA ARG A 726 -114.28 43.67 -11.83
C ARG A 726 -114.92 43.12 -10.54
N LEU A 727 -114.98 41.79 -10.39
CA LEU A 727 -115.50 41.11 -9.20
C LEU A 727 -114.47 40.99 -8.07
N LEU A 728 -113.17 40.94 -8.39
CA LEU A 728 -112.08 40.84 -7.40
C LEU A 728 -111.78 42.18 -6.71
N ASP A 729 -111.91 43.30 -7.42
CA ASP A 729 -111.62 44.64 -6.87
C ASP A 729 -112.56 45.02 -5.71
N LEU A 730 -113.78 44.45 -5.66
CA LEU A 730 -114.74 44.62 -4.56
C LEU A 730 -114.37 43.83 -3.28
N LEU A 731 -113.50 42.83 -3.37
CA LEU A 731 -113.13 41.94 -2.25
C LEU A 731 -111.85 42.42 -1.53
N ALA A 732 -110.95 43.07 -2.28
CA ALA A 732 -109.64 43.54 -1.80
C ALA A 732 -109.72 44.71 -0.80
N GLU A 733 -110.83 45.44 -0.75
CA GLU A 733 -111.03 46.56 0.21
C GLU A 733 -111.24 46.06 1.66
N ILE A 734 -111.59 44.77 1.84
CA ILE A 734 -111.91 44.17 3.16
C ILE A 734 -110.69 43.49 3.82
N GLU A 735 -109.68 43.06 3.05
CA GLU A 735 -108.60 42.19 3.56
C GLU A 735 -107.33 42.94 4.01
N ASN A 736 -107.27 44.27 3.85
CA ASN A 736 -106.10 45.11 4.16
C ASN A 736 -105.82 45.39 5.65
N THR A 737 -106.53 44.76 6.59
CA THR A 737 -106.41 45.04 8.05
C THR A 737 -105.64 43.99 8.87
N LEU A 738 -104.91 43.01 8.28
CA LEU A 738 -104.45 41.81 9.02
C LEU A 738 -102.97 41.34 8.89
N GLY A 739 -102.02 42.19 8.46
CA GLY A 739 -100.68 41.75 7.99
C GLY A 739 -99.46 41.77 8.95
N ALA A 740 -99.52 42.26 10.19
CA ALA A 740 -98.30 42.65 10.94
C ALA A 740 -97.63 41.59 11.87
N VAL A 741 -97.82 40.27 11.68
CA VAL A 741 -97.33 39.23 12.63
C VAL A 741 -96.24 38.29 12.07
N GLY A 742 -95.89 38.39 10.77
CA GLY A 742 -94.99 37.42 10.11
C GLY A 742 -93.49 37.56 10.42
N ASP A 743 -92.99 38.76 10.72
CA ASP A 743 -91.55 39.05 10.61
C ASP A 743 -90.69 38.64 11.83
N CYS A 744 -91.30 38.23 12.95
CA CYS A 744 -90.54 37.97 14.19
C CYS A 744 -90.11 36.49 14.38
N VAL A 745 -90.62 35.55 13.58
CA VAL A 745 -90.34 34.11 13.76
C VAL A 745 -89.06 33.66 13.03
N GLN A 746 -88.73 34.28 11.90
CA GLN A 746 -87.61 33.84 11.05
C GLN A 746 -86.22 34.12 11.66
N TYR A 747 -86.07 35.16 12.48
CA TYR A 747 -84.78 35.55 13.08
C TYR A 747 -84.35 34.65 14.26
N LYS A 748 -85.26 33.84 14.81
CA LYS A 748 -85.01 32.95 15.97
C LYS A 748 -84.27 31.66 15.56
N GLU A 749 -84.63 31.09 14.42
CA GLU A 749 -84.03 29.84 13.91
C GLU A 749 -82.56 30.03 13.48
N GLU A 750 -82.22 31.21 12.96
CA GLU A 750 -80.88 31.52 12.42
C GLU A 750 -79.81 31.61 13.53
N VAL A 751 -80.13 32.24 14.67
CA VAL A 751 -79.19 32.39 15.81
C VAL A 751 -78.95 31.06 16.53
N LYS A 752 -79.96 30.17 16.59
CA LYS A 752 -79.84 28.85 17.22
C LYS A 752 -78.90 27.93 16.42
N SER A 753 -79.03 27.92 15.10
CA SER A 753 -78.16 27.14 14.20
C SER A 753 -76.69 27.56 14.30
N ALA A 754 -76.42 28.87 14.38
CA ALA A 754 -75.05 29.41 14.47
C ALA A 754 -74.31 29.03 15.77
N ILE A 755 -75.04 28.88 16.89
CA ILE A 755 -74.46 28.50 18.19
C ILE A 755 -74.18 26.99 18.24
N GLU A 756 -75.04 26.15 17.66
CA GLU A 756 -74.78 24.70 17.54
C GLU A 756 -73.54 24.40 16.69
N GLU A 757 -73.32 25.16 15.61
CA GLU A 757 -72.10 25.06 14.78
C GLU A 757 -70.84 25.45 15.58
N LEU A 758 -70.88 26.50 16.41
CA LEU A 758 -69.76 26.92 17.26
C LEU A 758 -69.42 25.88 18.35
N ILE A 759 -70.42 25.24 18.95
CA ILE A 759 -70.22 24.19 19.96
C ILE A 759 -69.55 22.96 19.35
N ASN A 760 -69.98 22.52 18.17
CA ASN A 760 -69.37 21.37 17.50
C ASN A 760 -67.92 21.66 17.10
N ASN A 761 -67.65 22.83 16.53
CA ASN A 761 -66.28 23.24 16.20
C ASN A 761 -65.37 23.38 17.44
N SER A 762 -65.90 23.83 18.58
CA SER A 762 -65.14 23.90 19.83
C SER A 762 -64.77 22.52 20.38
N LYS A 763 -65.62 21.49 20.19
CA LYS A 763 -65.31 20.11 20.59
C LYS A 763 -64.21 19.49 19.71
N GLU A 764 -64.20 19.81 18.40
CA GLU A 764 -63.14 19.37 17.51
C GLU A 764 -61.78 19.98 17.86
N VAL A 765 -61.74 21.29 18.18
CA VAL A 765 -60.52 21.97 18.64
C VAL A 765 -60.05 21.41 19.99
N GLN A 766 -60.96 20.98 20.85
CA GLN A 766 -60.61 20.26 22.08
C GLN A 766 -59.95 18.91 21.81
N ALA A 767 -60.49 18.09 20.89
CA ALA A 767 -59.87 16.81 20.51
C ALA A 767 -58.51 17.00 19.82
N GLU A 768 -58.31 18.13 19.12
CA GLU A 768 -57.02 18.50 18.52
C GLU A 768 -55.96 18.84 19.58
N ALA A 769 -56.33 19.51 20.67
CA ALA A 769 -55.44 19.79 21.80
C ALA A 769 -54.96 18.51 22.52
N GLU A 770 -55.84 17.52 22.69
CA GLU A 770 -55.47 16.21 23.26
C GLU A 770 -54.49 15.45 22.34
N LYS A 771 -54.69 15.52 21.02
CA LYS A 771 -53.76 14.93 20.04
C LYS A 771 -52.37 15.58 20.06
N ILE A 772 -52.28 16.89 20.28
CA ILE A 772 -50.99 17.63 20.38
C ILE A 772 -50.15 17.11 21.57
N LEU A 773 -50.79 16.70 22.65
CA LEU A 773 -50.10 16.18 23.83
C LEU A 773 -49.63 14.72 23.67
N ASP A 774 -50.18 13.98 22.71
CA ASP A 774 -49.91 12.56 22.42
C ASP A 774 -48.99 12.30 21.21
N THR A 775 -48.45 13.35 20.56
CA THR A 775 -47.57 13.23 19.37
C THR A 775 -46.13 12.88 19.70
N GLU A 776 -45.46 12.02 18.94
CA GLU A 776 -44.15 11.44 19.30
C GLU A 776 -42.96 12.43 19.35
N SER A 777 -43.11 13.65 18.84
CA SER A 777 -42.03 14.63 18.72
C SER A 777 -42.46 16.06 19.06
N LEU A 778 -41.58 16.79 19.75
CA LEU A 778 -41.75 18.21 20.06
C LEU A 778 -41.98 19.07 18.81
N LEU A 779 -41.29 18.79 17.71
CA LEU A 779 -41.42 19.56 16.46
C LEU A 779 -42.83 19.39 15.85
N GLN A 780 -43.38 18.17 15.89
CA GLN A 780 -44.74 17.90 15.44
C GLN A 780 -45.76 18.56 16.36
N ALA A 781 -45.53 18.53 17.68
CA ALA A 781 -46.39 19.21 18.65
C ALA A 781 -46.41 20.73 18.44
N GLN A 782 -45.26 21.37 18.15
CA GLN A 782 -45.15 22.81 17.83
C GLN A 782 -45.87 23.19 16.52
N GLN A 783 -45.76 22.37 15.48
CA GLN A 783 -46.45 22.60 14.19
C GLN A 783 -47.97 22.49 14.35
N LEU A 784 -48.43 21.46 15.07
CA LEU A 784 -49.85 21.27 15.35
C LEU A 784 -50.39 22.35 16.30
N LEU A 785 -49.58 22.83 17.26
CA LEU A 785 -49.92 23.99 18.11
C LEU A 785 -50.15 25.25 17.29
N LEU A 786 -49.31 25.54 16.28
CA LEU A 786 -49.49 26.69 15.40
C LEU A 786 -50.81 26.60 14.62
N HIS A 787 -51.13 25.40 14.09
CA HIS A 787 -52.41 25.14 13.41
C HIS A 787 -53.60 25.33 14.36
N HIS A 788 -53.51 24.78 15.57
CA HIS A 788 -54.51 24.91 16.63
C HIS A 788 -54.73 26.39 17.03
N GLN A 789 -53.68 27.18 17.16
CA GLN A 789 -53.76 28.63 17.44
C GLN A 789 -54.47 29.39 16.31
N GLN A 790 -54.16 29.08 15.04
CA GLN A 790 -54.83 29.69 13.89
C GLN A 790 -56.33 29.34 13.84
N ARG A 791 -56.68 28.08 14.13
CA ARG A 791 -58.07 27.61 14.16
C ARG A 791 -58.85 28.25 15.32
N THR A 792 -58.23 28.36 16.48
CA THR A 792 -58.78 29.05 17.66
C THR A 792 -59.00 30.55 17.40
N ARG A 793 -58.10 31.24 16.69
CA ARG A 793 -58.30 32.63 16.25
C ARG A 793 -59.50 32.81 15.31
N ARG A 794 -59.71 31.89 14.36
CA ARG A 794 -60.90 31.92 13.47
C ARG A 794 -62.20 31.69 14.23
N LEU A 795 -62.19 30.80 15.21
CA LEU A 795 -63.34 30.55 16.10
C LEU A 795 -63.68 31.77 16.97
N ARG A 796 -62.67 32.48 17.50
CA ARG A 796 -62.87 33.76 18.20
C ARG A 796 -63.55 34.81 17.31
N ALA A 797 -63.14 34.92 16.05
CA ALA A 797 -63.74 35.86 15.10
C ALA A 797 -65.21 35.51 14.79
N LYS A 798 -65.51 34.23 14.51
CA LYS A 798 -66.89 33.75 14.30
C LYS A 798 -67.78 33.99 15.53
N ARG A 799 -67.26 33.80 16.75
CA ARG A 799 -67.98 34.09 18.00
C ARG A 799 -68.36 35.57 18.11
N GLN A 800 -67.45 36.48 17.77
CA GLN A 800 -67.70 37.93 17.82
C GLN A 800 -68.82 38.34 16.85
N ASP A 801 -68.94 37.70 15.69
CA ASP A 801 -70.04 37.95 14.77
C ASP A 801 -71.38 37.41 15.27
N VAL A 802 -71.40 36.22 15.89
CA VAL A 802 -72.61 35.68 16.54
C VAL A 802 -73.05 36.58 17.72
N GLN A 803 -72.11 37.13 18.49
CA GLN A 803 -72.40 38.09 19.56
C GLN A 803 -73.03 39.39 19.03
N LYS A 804 -72.62 39.87 17.85
CA LYS A 804 -73.26 41.03 17.18
C LYS A 804 -74.68 40.71 16.72
N GLN A 805 -74.93 39.51 16.18
CA GLN A 805 -76.26 39.07 15.75
C GLN A 805 -77.24 38.95 16.92
N ILE A 806 -76.79 38.42 18.07
CA ILE A 806 -77.58 38.40 19.32
C ILE A 806 -77.90 39.82 19.80
N SER A 807 -76.94 40.74 19.68
CA SER A 807 -77.12 42.16 20.03
C SER A 807 -78.13 42.88 19.11
N GLN A 808 -78.20 42.49 17.83
CA GLN A 808 -79.14 43.01 16.84
C GLN A 808 -80.56 42.47 17.06
N ALA A 809 -80.71 41.18 17.38
CA ALA A 809 -81.99 40.58 17.76
C ALA A 809 -82.61 41.25 19.00
N LYS A 810 -81.78 41.66 19.98
CA LYS A 810 -82.24 42.44 21.16
C LYS A 810 -82.78 43.83 20.79
N ARG A 811 -82.24 44.51 19.77
CA ARG A 811 -82.76 45.82 19.31
C ARG A 811 -84.14 45.67 18.67
N LEU A 812 -84.31 44.70 17.79
CA LEU A 812 -85.58 44.42 17.09
C LEU A 812 -86.70 43.99 18.07
N GLN A 813 -86.35 43.29 19.16
CA GLN A 813 -87.30 42.92 20.20
C GLN A 813 -87.81 44.12 21.03
N ILE A 814 -86.95 45.13 21.28
CA ILE A 814 -87.32 46.35 22.02
C ILE A 814 -88.29 47.21 21.20
N GLU A 815 -88.14 47.23 19.87
CA GLU A 815 -89.00 47.97 18.94
C GLU A 815 -90.36 47.27 18.68
N GLY A 816 -90.43 45.93 18.81
CA GLY A 816 -91.62 45.13 18.48
C GLY A 816 -92.54 44.69 19.63
N GLY A 817 -92.22 44.99 20.90
CA GLY A 817 -93.12 44.74 22.04
C GLY A 817 -93.45 43.25 22.33
N LEU A 818 -92.51 42.33 22.13
CA LEU A 818 -92.71 40.87 22.30
C LEU A 818 -92.47 40.32 23.73
N PRO A 819 -92.98 39.10 24.07
CA PRO A 819 -93.05 38.54 25.42
C PRO A 819 -91.71 38.23 26.11
N SER A 820 -91.74 38.14 27.45
CA SER A 820 -90.60 37.90 28.35
C SER A 820 -89.83 36.58 28.13
N THR A 821 -90.44 35.57 27.50
CA THR A 821 -89.80 34.26 27.22
C THR A 821 -88.66 34.34 26.21
N VAL A 822 -88.74 35.22 25.21
CA VAL A 822 -87.67 35.41 24.20
C VAL A 822 -86.45 36.10 24.81
N ARG A 823 -86.64 36.91 25.86
CA ARG A 823 -85.56 37.58 26.60
C ARG A 823 -84.71 36.58 27.38
N GLU A 824 -85.35 35.65 28.08
CA GLU A 824 -84.66 34.62 28.89
C GLU A 824 -83.84 33.66 28.02
N ASP A 825 -84.36 33.27 26.86
CA ASP A 825 -83.67 32.37 25.94
C ASP A 825 -82.43 33.03 25.29
N LEU A 826 -82.52 34.29 24.87
CA LEU A 826 -81.36 35.04 24.36
C LEU A 826 -80.28 35.25 25.44
N GLN A 827 -80.68 35.40 26.70
CA GLN A 827 -79.76 35.56 27.84
C GLN A 827 -79.04 34.25 28.21
N LYS A 828 -79.71 33.09 28.08
CA LYS A 828 -79.10 31.75 28.23
C LYS A 828 -78.09 31.44 27.12
N LEU A 829 -78.40 31.81 25.87
CA LEU A 829 -77.52 31.61 24.73
C LEU A 829 -76.23 32.45 24.85
N GLU A 830 -76.33 33.68 25.35
CA GLU A 830 -75.19 34.55 25.64
C GLU A 830 -74.31 34.01 26.78
N GLY A 831 -74.92 33.51 27.87
CA GLY A 831 -74.16 32.86 28.96
C GLY A 831 -73.41 31.59 28.53
N THR A 832 -73.94 30.85 27.55
CA THR A 832 -73.28 29.68 26.98
C THR A 832 -72.07 30.08 26.12
N LEU A 833 -72.18 31.18 25.38
CA LEU A 833 -71.11 31.72 24.53
C LEU A 833 -69.92 32.26 25.35
N GLU A 834 -70.20 32.86 26.52
CA GLU A 834 -69.19 33.42 27.42
C GLU A 834 -68.42 32.32 28.17
N ASN A 835 -69.13 31.29 28.68
CA ASN A 835 -68.50 30.12 29.31
C ASN A 835 -67.58 29.38 28.33
N MET A 836 -67.98 29.23 27.07
CA MET A 836 -67.16 28.59 26.04
C MET A 836 -65.85 29.35 25.82
N GLN A 837 -65.87 30.69 25.84
CA GLN A 837 -64.68 31.51 25.68
C GLN A 837 -63.67 31.31 26.81
N GLN A 838 -64.12 31.36 28.07
CA GLN A 838 -63.26 31.16 29.23
C GLN A 838 -62.62 29.76 29.23
N THR A 839 -63.38 28.74 28.79
CA THR A 839 -62.89 27.36 28.73
C THR A 839 -61.85 27.17 27.64
N MET A 840 -62.01 27.84 26.50
CA MET A 840 -61.09 27.79 25.37
C MET A 840 -59.78 28.54 25.67
N GLU A 841 -59.85 29.73 26.26
CA GLU A 841 -58.67 30.53 26.63
C GLU A 841 -57.80 29.83 27.67
N LYS A 842 -58.42 29.28 28.74
CA LYS A 842 -57.70 28.52 29.76
C LYS A 842 -56.97 27.31 29.20
N ARG A 843 -57.54 26.63 28.19
CA ARG A 843 -56.94 25.46 27.55
C ARG A 843 -55.78 25.84 26.62
N GLU A 844 -55.92 26.91 25.85
CA GLU A 844 -54.82 27.40 24.98
C GLU A 844 -53.61 27.82 25.82
N GLU A 845 -53.84 28.51 26.94
CA GLU A 845 -52.77 28.87 27.89
C GLU A 845 -52.11 27.63 28.51
N GLN A 846 -52.89 26.64 28.96
CA GLN A 846 -52.36 25.39 29.51
C GLN A 846 -51.54 24.58 28.49
N LEU A 847 -52.00 24.52 27.24
CA LEU A 847 -51.30 23.83 26.16
C LEU A 847 -49.96 24.53 25.84
N GLN A 848 -49.96 25.86 25.74
CA GLN A 848 -48.75 26.65 25.49
C GLN A 848 -47.71 26.47 26.61
N VAL A 849 -48.15 26.52 27.88
CA VAL A 849 -47.26 26.31 29.03
C VAL A 849 -46.65 24.90 29.02
N THR A 850 -47.44 23.89 28.64
CA THR A 850 -46.99 22.49 28.59
C THR A 850 -45.96 22.26 27.49
N ILE A 851 -46.18 22.81 26.29
CA ILE A 851 -45.21 22.73 25.19
C ILE A 851 -43.92 23.48 25.52
N ASN A 852 -44.00 24.69 26.11
CA ASN A 852 -42.81 25.43 26.52
C ASN A 852 -41.96 24.67 27.55
N LYS A 853 -42.59 23.95 28.49
CA LYS A 853 -41.89 23.07 29.44
C LYS A 853 -41.25 21.87 28.75
N TRP A 854 -41.89 21.30 27.73
CA TRP A 854 -41.32 20.22 26.92
C TRP A 854 -40.12 20.72 26.09
N GLU A 855 -40.19 21.91 25.51
CA GLU A 855 -39.04 22.52 24.85
C GLU A 855 -37.85 22.71 25.78
N GLN A 856 -38.11 23.17 27.02
CA GLN A 856 -37.06 23.31 28.02
C GLN A 856 -36.44 21.95 28.36
N PHE A 857 -37.26 20.91 28.52
CA PHE A 857 -36.78 19.55 28.75
C PHE A 857 -35.88 19.04 27.61
N GLU A 858 -36.25 19.23 26.34
CA GLU A 858 -35.40 18.80 25.22
C GLU A 858 -34.07 19.59 25.14
N ARG A 859 -34.08 20.90 25.48
CA ARG A 859 -32.84 21.70 25.57
C ARG A 859 -31.91 21.21 26.68
N ASP A 860 -32.46 20.95 27.85
CA ASP A 860 -31.70 20.44 29.00
C ASP A 860 -31.16 19.03 28.69
N LYS A 861 -31.96 18.17 28.02
CA LYS A 861 -31.56 16.85 27.55
C LYS A 861 -30.40 16.92 26.55
N GLU A 862 -30.49 17.80 25.57
CA GLU A 862 -29.44 18.00 24.57
C GLU A 862 -28.12 18.44 25.21
N THR A 863 -28.19 19.28 26.25
CA THR A 863 -27.02 19.74 27.01
C THR A 863 -26.31 18.57 27.69
N VAL A 864 -27.05 17.70 28.39
CA VAL A 864 -26.49 16.52 29.07
C VAL A 864 -25.94 15.50 28.06
N VAL A 865 -26.63 15.25 26.94
CA VAL A 865 -26.16 14.31 25.90
C VAL A 865 -24.90 14.83 25.19
N LYS A 866 -24.81 16.13 24.90
CA LYS A 866 -23.59 16.74 24.33
C LYS A 866 -22.41 16.56 25.27
N TYR A 867 -22.62 16.77 26.57
CA TYR A 867 -21.60 16.54 27.58
C TYR A 867 -21.18 15.06 27.63
N LEU A 868 -22.12 14.11 27.68
CA LEU A 868 -21.82 12.67 27.70
C LEU A 868 -20.96 12.22 26.51
N ASN A 869 -21.22 12.76 25.31
CA ASN A 869 -20.42 12.48 24.13
C ASN A 869 -19.01 13.09 24.23
N GLN A 870 -18.90 14.31 24.76
CA GLN A 870 -17.60 14.96 25.00
C GLN A 870 -16.78 14.21 26.04
N ALA A 871 -17.36 13.88 27.19
CA ALA A 871 -16.71 13.12 28.26
C ALA A 871 -16.29 11.72 27.80
N SER A 872 -17.16 10.99 27.08
CA SER A 872 -16.82 9.70 26.46
C SER A 872 -15.63 9.83 25.49
N SER A 873 -15.61 10.86 24.64
CA SER A 873 -14.52 11.06 23.67
C SER A 873 -13.17 11.37 24.32
N VAL A 874 -13.17 12.02 25.50
CA VAL A 874 -11.93 12.29 26.24
C VAL A 874 -11.44 11.03 26.94
N LEU A 875 -12.34 10.17 27.45
CA LEU A 875 -12.00 8.88 28.06
C LEU A 875 -11.52 7.83 27.05
N GLU A 876 -12.01 7.83 25.81
CA GLU A 876 -11.55 6.90 24.76
C GLU A 876 -10.18 7.27 24.17
N ARG A 877 -9.63 8.44 24.51
CA ARG A 877 -8.33 8.88 24.02
C ARG A 877 -7.20 8.14 24.74
N ILE A 878 -6.28 7.57 23.96
CA ILE A 878 -5.07 6.92 24.48
C ILE A 878 -4.17 7.99 25.11
N LEU A 879 -3.93 7.89 26.42
CA LEU A 879 -3.07 8.80 27.17
C LEU A 879 -1.59 8.43 26.97
N ASN A 880 -0.80 9.38 26.45
CA ASN A 880 0.64 9.25 26.27
C ASN A 880 1.34 10.39 27.03
N PHE A 881 1.84 10.09 28.23
CA PHE A 881 2.53 11.09 29.05
C PHE A 881 3.98 11.25 28.58
N SER A 882 4.29 12.39 27.99
CA SER A 882 5.65 12.73 27.51
C SER A 882 6.46 13.54 28.53
N SER A 883 5.81 14.04 29.59
CA SER A 883 6.43 14.80 30.68
C SER A 883 5.55 14.80 31.93
N LEU A 884 6.13 15.15 33.09
CA LEU A 884 5.38 15.35 34.34
C LEU A 884 4.31 16.46 34.22
N GLU A 885 4.60 17.47 33.40
CA GLU A 885 3.71 18.60 33.09
C GLU A 885 2.51 18.14 32.24
N SER A 886 2.73 17.18 31.33
CA SER A 886 1.67 16.51 30.57
C SER A 886 0.79 15.65 31.47
N LEU A 887 1.34 14.94 32.46
CA LEU A 887 0.55 14.19 33.45
C LEU A 887 -0.27 15.13 34.36
N SER A 888 0.32 16.24 34.82
CA SER A 888 -0.38 17.23 35.65
C SER A 888 -1.53 17.90 34.88
N SER A 889 -1.31 18.26 33.62
CA SER A 889 -2.36 18.84 32.77
C SER A 889 -3.50 17.86 32.50
N GLU A 890 -3.20 16.58 32.30
CA GLU A 890 -4.23 15.55 32.12
C GLU A 890 -4.99 15.28 33.43
N LEU A 891 -4.31 15.27 34.58
CA LEU A 891 -4.97 15.14 35.89
C LEU A 891 -5.89 16.34 36.19
N ASP A 892 -5.46 17.55 35.85
CA ASP A 892 -6.29 18.77 35.98
C ASP A 892 -7.49 18.74 35.02
N GLN A 893 -7.33 18.22 33.81
CA GLN A 893 -8.42 18.02 32.86
C GLN A 893 -9.42 16.96 33.34
N THR A 894 -8.96 15.81 33.84
CA THR A 894 -9.82 14.77 34.41
C THR A 894 -10.55 15.26 35.66
N LYS A 895 -9.91 16.09 36.49
CA LYS A 895 -10.53 16.72 37.67
C LYS A 895 -11.61 17.73 37.30
N GLU A 896 -11.38 18.56 36.28
CA GLU A 896 -12.39 19.50 35.78
C GLU A 896 -13.55 18.74 35.12
N LEU A 897 -13.26 17.66 34.37
CA LEU A 897 -14.29 16.79 33.81
C LEU A 897 -15.16 16.13 34.88
N SER A 898 -14.56 15.59 35.94
CA SER A 898 -15.27 15.01 37.10
C SER A 898 -16.20 16.03 37.77
N LYS A 899 -15.72 17.26 38.02
CA LYS A 899 -16.54 18.36 38.57
C LYS A 899 -17.71 18.73 37.64
N GLN A 900 -17.48 18.71 36.34
CA GLN A 900 -18.55 18.92 35.35
C GLN A 900 -19.52 17.73 35.30
N THR A 901 -19.06 16.50 35.55
CA THR A 901 -19.93 15.31 35.61
C THR A 901 -20.90 15.41 36.78
N GLU A 902 -20.45 15.85 37.95
CA GLU A 902 -21.31 16.08 39.11
C GLU A 902 -22.43 17.09 38.79
N ALA A 903 -22.08 18.20 38.13
CA ALA A 903 -23.07 19.20 37.70
C ALA A 903 -24.07 18.63 36.68
N MET A 904 -23.60 17.75 35.78
CA MET A 904 -24.43 17.09 34.78
C MET A 904 -25.28 15.95 35.37
N ALA A 905 -24.84 15.31 36.46
CA ALA A 905 -25.61 14.34 37.22
C ALA A 905 -26.82 15.00 37.89
N VAL A 906 -26.62 16.18 38.48
CA VAL A 906 -27.72 17.00 39.02
C VAL A 906 -28.68 17.44 37.90
N GLN A 907 -28.18 17.82 36.73
CA GLN A 907 -29.04 18.14 35.59
C GLN A 907 -29.82 16.90 35.08
N ALA A 908 -29.20 15.73 35.03
CA ALA A 908 -29.87 14.48 34.64
C ALA A 908 -30.94 14.05 35.65
N GLU A 909 -30.73 14.27 36.95
CA GLU A 909 -31.75 14.10 37.99
C GLU A 909 -32.93 15.05 37.80
N ASN A 910 -32.63 16.32 37.49
CA ASN A 910 -33.65 17.30 37.16
C ASN A 910 -34.44 16.93 35.89
N LEU A 911 -33.81 16.31 34.88
CA LEU A 911 -34.52 15.78 33.72
C LEU A 911 -35.54 14.71 34.11
N VAL A 912 -35.18 13.77 34.98
CA VAL A 912 -36.11 12.73 35.45
C VAL A 912 -37.28 13.35 36.21
N LYS A 913 -37.00 14.32 37.10
CA LYS A 913 -38.05 15.06 37.81
C LYS A 913 -38.97 15.81 36.83
N ASN A 914 -38.40 16.61 35.92
CA ASN A 914 -39.14 17.39 34.93
C ASN A 914 -39.99 16.50 34.02
N SER A 915 -39.50 15.33 33.60
CA SER A 915 -40.24 14.37 32.77
C SER A 915 -41.53 13.86 33.44
N SER A 916 -41.60 13.88 34.77
CA SER A 916 -42.79 13.47 35.53
C SER A 916 -43.81 14.60 35.72
N GLU A 917 -43.33 15.84 35.73
CA GLU A 917 -44.10 17.07 35.97
C GLU A 917 -44.77 17.65 34.71
N ILE A 918 -44.25 17.37 33.52
CA ILE A 918 -44.87 17.81 32.25
C ILE A 918 -46.16 17.02 32.01
N GLN A 919 -47.27 17.73 31.79
CA GLN A 919 -48.60 17.16 31.56
C GLN A 919 -48.79 16.70 30.09
N LEU A 920 -47.94 15.79 29.62
CA LEU A 920 -48.07 15.17 28.30
C LEU A 920 -49.07 14.01 28.31
N GLY A 921 -49.48 13.60 27.11
CA GLY A 921 -50.29 12.41 26.90
C GLY A 921 -49.58 11.12 27.29
N SER A 922 -50.36 10.07 27.55
CA SER A 922 -49.91 8.85 28.23
C SER A 922 -48.72 8.15 27.55
N LYS A 923 -48.68 8.16 26.21
CA LYS A 923 -47.60 7.54 25.43
C LYS A 923 -46.28 8.32 25.53
N ASN A 924 -46.33 9.63 25.38
CA ASN A 924 -45.14 10.49 25.44
C ASN A 924 -44.57 10.58 26.85
N LYS A 925 -45.44 10.64 27.86
CA LYS A 925 -45.01 10.71 29.25
C LYS A 925 -44.12 9.51 29.63
N GLN A 926 -44.50 8.30 29.19
CA GLN A 926 -43.69 7.09 29.41
C GLN A 926 -42.37 7.13 28.64
N SER A 927 -42.39 7.59 27.38
CA SER A 927 -41.19 7.72 26.55
C SER A 927 -40.19 8.73 27.12
N LEU A 928 -40.63 9.92 27.50
CA LEU A 928 -39.77 10.94 28.12
C LEU A 928 -39.18 10.47 29.45
N GLN A 929 -39.97 9.78 30.28
CA GLN A 929 -39.49 9.21 31.54
C GLN A 929 -38.44 8.13 31.33
N HIS A 930 -38.62 7.27 30.33
CA HIS A 930 -37.63 6.24 29.98
C HIS A 930 -36.33 6.87 29.46
N GLN A 931 -36.44 7.87 28.57
CA GLN A 931 -35.28 8.60 28.05
C GLN A 931 -34.51 9.33 29.17
N ALA A 932 -35.21 10.04 30.05
CA ALA A 932 -34.59 10.74 31.17
C ALA A 932 -33.87 9.79 32.13
N LYS A 933 -34.49 8.65 32.47
CA LYS A 933 -33.86 7.61 33.31
C LYS A 933 -32.64 6.98 32.65
N SER A 934 -32.73 6.67 31.36
CA SER A 934 -31.59 6.12 30.61
C SER A 934 -30.40 7.09 30.56
N ILE A 935 -30.66 8.39 30.37
CA ILE A 935 -29.61 9.43 30.40
C ILE A 935 -29.03 9.56 31.82
N GLN A 936 -29.86 9.53 32.86
CA GLN A 936 -29.39 9.53 34.25
C GLN A 936 -28.48 8.34 34.56
N GLU A 937 -28.82 7.13 34.10
CA GLU A 937 -27.98 5.94 34.25
C GLU A 937 -26.65 6.07 33.51
N GLN A 938 -26.65 6.65 32.30
CA GLN A 938 -25.42 6.91 31.54
C GLN A 938 -24.52 7.93 32.22
N VAL A 939 -25.07 9.01 32.79
CA VAL A 939 -24.29 9.99 33.56
C VAL A 939 -23.72 9.37 34.83
N LYS A 940 -24.48 8.55 35.56
CA LYS A 940 -23.97 7.82 36.73
C LYS A 940 -22.85 6.85 36.37
N LYS A 941 -22.95 6.17 35.22
CA LYS A 941 -21.88 5.29 34.74
C LYS A 941 -20.62 6.10 34.41
N MET A 942 -20.77 7.25 33.76
CA MET A 942 -19.68 8.17 33.43
C MET A 942 -19.00 8.72 34.68
N GLU A 943 -19.78 9.08 35.70
CA GLU A 943 -19.31 9.55 37.02
C GLU A 943 -18.43 8.48 37.69
N VAL A 944 -18.88 7.23 37.73
CA VAL A 944 -18.09 6.11 38.27
C VAL A 944 -16.80 5.87 37.47
N THR A 945 -16.86 5.88 36.13
CA THR A 945 -15.67 5.67 35.29
C THR A 945 -14.66 6.81 35.43
N LEU A 946 -15.11 8.06 35.58
CA LEU A 946 -14.21 9.20 35.80
C LEU A 946 -13.61 9.21 37.21
N GLU A 947 -14.35 8.76 38.23
CA GLU A 947 -13.79 8.55 39.57
C GLU A 947 -12.71 7.47 39.57
N GLU A 948 -12.95 6.35 38.88
CA GLU A 948 -11.98 5.26 38.72
C GLU A 948 -10.70 5.74 38.00
N GLU A 949 -10.84 6.44 36.87
CA GLU A 949 -9.74 7.03 36.11
C GLU A 949 -8.99 8.14 36.87
N TYR A 950 -9.70 8.98 37.63
CA TYR A 950 -9.07 10.00 38.45
C TYR A 950 -8.24 9.39 39.60
N VAL A 951 -8.72 8.30 40.20
CA VAL A 951 -7.97 7.53 41.21
C VAL A 951 -6.75 6.86 40.57
N LEU A 952 -6.89 6.30 39.36
CA LEU A 952 -5.82 5.63 38.62
C LEU A 952 -4.71 6.59 38.15
N ASN A 953 -5.08 7.79 37.69
CA ASN A 953 -4.13 8.84 37.29
C ASN A 953 -3.44 9.52 38.49
N LYS A 954 -3.97 9.34 39.71
CA LYS A 954 -3.42 9.89 40.96
C LYS A 954 -2.48 8.90 41.69
N SER A 955 -2.65 7.59 41.48
CA SER A 955 -1.77 6.52 41.98
C SER A 955 -0.52 6.36 41.13
#